data_AF-A0A7I8J5C7-F1
#
_entry.id   AF-A0A7I8J5C7-F1
#
_cell.length_a   1.000
_cell.length_b   1.000
_cell.length_c   1.000
_cell.angle_alpha   90.00
_cell.angle_beta   90.00
_cell.angle_gamma   90.00
#
_symmetry.space_group_name_H-M   'P 1'
#
loop_
_entity.id
_entity.type
_entity.pdbx_description
1 polymer ?
#
loop_
_entity_poly.entity_id
_entity_poly.type
_entity_poly.pdbx_seq_one_letter_code
_entity_poly.pdbx_strand_id
1 'polypeptide(L)'
;MKSDPFLCHFVGADAVFLDTTYCNPKFTFLSQDESIEYIVNTIGKIMGREERSSGSVLFLISTYVIGKEKILLEVSRQLNCALHVDARKMKILRASGLGDPGIFTEDAKGSCIHVIGWNLLGETWPYFRPNFVKMREIMLERGYSKAVGFVPSGWMYEKRSRDFPVRVKDSLEIHLVPYSEHSSYEELREYVRFLRPKRVIPTVGMEASKLDSKHGLLIQKHFANLVNETANKKDFLMGFFQRMNDADGRDENQPVVQAIGGEGGIKDNNHTSRSQDPNILSNDEMERNMQELRDCLPPWVTQDQLLRLLNDSSGDIIEAVSGFYECETELYKEANAGIQPFLSSLKSSSDCSAASPEVKSTQKDPDSSSQPCLGRSKNLTGRVLDRVKPASPSKRGTTVCNKAKKKGRAGSKLQLSGCNQSTITEFFGKLSIGKHPTNGKGSQVGSVNELNDFLLIINGGMPRNAATALLEKTRWDINAALDHYYTDCVTVTSDDKESVLYNMVSEQCGNTICKTEKEINSLEGTTNFPSLAVKEISTEESVEAFISLPLEKYSPVEHACWKAGEPAPYLHLARTFNLVEKEKGKIKTICMLCNMFRSLLALSPEDVLPAVYLCTNKIAPDHENMELNIGGGLVTTALEQTCGIKRSKIRELYNELGDLGDVAQYCRQTQSLLILPRPLLIQDLFSVFKKISLETGSGSLTRKKHLILYLMRSCREMEMKFLVRTLVRNLRIGAMMRTILPALAQAVVLNEPFSLLQKGSIDNLKVKLQEISSTVAEAYNILPNLDLLVPALLSRGSDFSSSTLEMVPGSPILPMLAKYDGQRAQIHRLADGSIRVFSRNMSETTSKFPDLVNLIKELCKPSVSTFILDAEVVGVDRKSGNRLMSFQQLSSRERGGRDSAVSLETIKVDICIFMFDIMFYDGKQLLSLPLRQRRKYLEELFHEKPGYLEHAREIMIEAAEASFDDKNTLAKMNSFLEGACKSSCEGIIAKSLDVNAGYAPSKRSDAWLKVKRDYVDELGDSLDLVPIGAWYGNGRKAGWYSPFLLACYKPSTEEFQSVCRVMSGFSDSFYIEMKAFFWGDKILSRKPPYYLTDESPDVWFPPELVWEIRGADMTISPVHHAAIGLVHPSRGISMRFPRFVCSVPDRRPEDCSTDMDIADIFASQTRKMDVSLEE
;
A
#
# COMPACT_ATOMS: atom_id res chain seq x y z
N MET A 1 3.78 35.06 24.22
CA MET A 1 4.29 33.69 24.51
C MET A 1 5.01 33.69 25.86
N LYS A 2 6.35 33.72 25.95
CA LYS A 2 7.08 33.64 27.25
C LYS A 2 6.78 34.77 28.24
N SER A 3 6.26 35.89 27.76
CA SER A 3 5.84 37.08 28.52
C SER A 3 4.34 37.09 28.90
N ASP A 4 3.60 36.03 28.59
CA ASP A 4 2.16 35.94 28.84
C ASP A 4 1.88 35.07 30.08
N PRO A 5 1.38 35.64 31.19
CA PRO A 5 1.14 34.89 32.42
C PRO A 5 0.11 33.76 32.27
N PHE A 6 -0.87 33.89 31.36
CA PHE A 6 -1.87 32.85 31.16
C PHE A 6 -1.26 31.62 30.49
N LEU A 7 -0.39 31.80 29.49
CA LEU A 7 0.25 30.68 28.79
C LEU A 7 1.20 29.87 29.70
N CYS A 8 1.80 30.48 30.73
CA CYS A 8 2.62 29.77 31.71
C CYS A 8 1.85 28.68 32.49
N HIS A 9 0.53 28.82 32.66
CA HIS A 9 -0.31 27.83 33.35
C HIS A 9 -0.53 26.54 32.54
N PHE A 10 -0.17 26.53 31.25
CA PHE A 10 -0.32 25.37 30.35
C PHE A 10 1.00 24.61 30.10
N VAL A 11 2.07 24.95 30.82
CA VAL A 11 3.33 24.20 30.76
C VAL A 11 3.12 22.81 31.40
N GLY A 12 3.37 21.75 30.64
CA GLY A 12 3.11 20.35 31.01
C GLY A 12 1.74 19.81 30.58
N ALA A 13 0.92 20.59 29.86
CA ALA A 13 -0.45 20.23 29.49
C ALA A 13 -0.58 18.88 28.76
N ASP A 14 -1.68 18.15 29.00
CA ASP A 14 -1.91 16.81 28.46
C ASP A 14 -1.89 16.73 26.93
N ALA A 15 -2.51 17.70 26.25
CA ALA A 15 -2.54 17.76 24.81
C ALA A 15 -2.52 19.20 24.29
N VAL A 16 -1.79 19.45 23.21
CA VAL A 16 -1.85 20.69 22.43
C VAL A 16 -2.36 20.38 21.02
N PHE A 17 -3.52 20.93 20.69
CA PHE A 17 -4.06 20.94 19.33
C PHE A 17 -3.35 22.05 18.54
N LEU A 18 -2.74 21.68 17.41
CA LEU A 18 -1.74 22.52 16.75
C LEU A 18 -2.02 22.58 15.24
N ASP A 19 -2.05 23.80 14.70
CA ASP A 19 -2.14 24.02 13.26
C ASP A 19 -0.82 23.63 12.60
N THR A 20 -0.86 22.52 11.85
CA THR A 20 0.31 21.92 11.22
C THR A 20 0.49 22.30 9.76
N THR A 21 -0.15 23.38 9.27
CA THR A 21 -0.08 23.83 7.85
C THR A 21 1.35 23.94 7.33
N TYR A 22 2.28 24.46 8.15
CA TYR A 22 3.70 24.58 7.80
C TYR A 22 4.61 23.68 8.65
N CYS A 23 4.11 22.54 9.14
CA CYS A 23 4.90 21.58 9.91
C CYS A 23 5.83 20.73 9.01
N ASN A 24 6.80 21.39 8.37
CA ASN A 24 7.89 20.76 7.64
C ASN A 24 9.16 21.64 7.73
N PRO A 25 10.37 21.08 7.94
CA PRO A 25 11.62 21.84 8.05
C PRO A 25 11.92 22.87 6.97
N LYS A 26 11.34 22.73 5.77
CA LYS A 26 11.51 23.66 4.65
C LYS A 26 10.79 25.01 4.84
N PHE A 27 9.77 25.08 5.69
CA PHE A 27 8.95 26.27 5.88
C PHE A 27 9.45 27.13 7.05
N THR A 28 10.59 27.78 6.83
CA THR A 28 11.24 28.73 7.75
C THR A 28 11.33 30.12 7.11
N PHE A 29 10.23 30.86 7.20
CA PHE A 29 10.08 32.22 6.68
C PHE A 29 10.52 33.30 7.69
N LEU A 30 10.57 34.56 7.24
CA LEU A 30 10.81 35.73 8.08
C LEU A 30 9.61 36.00 9.00
N SER A 31 9.79 36.85 10.01
CA SER A 31 8.67 37.29 10.85
C SER A 31 7.61 38.04 10.03
N GLN A 32 6.39 38.08 10.57
CA GLN A 32 5.31 38.88 10.00
C GLN A 32 5.73 40.36 9.85
N ASP A 33 6.43 40.89 10.85
CA ASP A 33 6.71 42.31 10.96
C ASP A 33 7.83 42.73 10.02
N GLU A 34 8.91 41.95 9.85
CA GLU A 34 9.91 42.16 8.77
C GLU A 34 9.26 42.17 7.38
N SER A 35 8.29 41.29 7.14
CA SER A 35 7.61 41.16 5.86
C SER A 35 6.62 42.29 5.60
N ILE A 36 6.00 42.85 6.64
CA ILE A 36 5.18 44.06 6.55
C ILE A 36 6.08 45.29 6.35
N GLU A 37 7.16 45.41 7.11
CA GLU A 37 8.12 46.52 7.01
C GLU A 37 8.74 46.57 5.61
N TYR A 38 9.02 45.42 4.98
CA TYR A 38 9.44 45.35 3.58
C TYR A 38 8.40 45.94 2.61
N ILE A 39 7.12 45.61 2.77
CA ILE A 39 6.03 46.16 1.93
C ILE A 39 5.94 47.68 2.13
N VAL A 40 5.83 48.14 3.38
CA VAL A 40 5.70 49.57 3.71
C VAL A 40 6.90 50.37 3.21
N ASN A 41 8.12 49.91 3.50
CA ASN A 41 9.34 50.56 3.02
C ASN A 41 9.41 50.59 1.48
N THR A 42 8.95 49.54 0.80
CA THR A 42 8.98 49.49 -0.68
C THR A 42 7.99 50.47 -1.28
N ILE A 43 6.75 50.51 -0.77
CA ILE A 43 5.73 51.48 -1.22
C ILE A 43 6.21 52.92 -0.95
N GLY A 44 6.63 53.21 0.29
CA GLY A 44 7.11 54.55 0.67
C GLY A 44 8.34 55.01 -0.12
N LYS A 45 9.30 54.12 -0.41
CA LYS A 45 10.47 54.43 -1.26
C LYS A 45 10.12 54.68 -2.72
N ILE A 46 8.98 54.20 -3.21
CA ILE A 46 8.51 54.44 -4.58
C ILE A 46 7.68 55.73 -4.62
N MET A 47 6.74 55.93 -3.68
CA MET A 47 5.98 57.17 -3.56
C MET A 47 6.89 58.40 -3.38
N GLY A 48 7.86 58.33 -2.46
CA GLY A 48 8.86 59.39 -2.24
C GLY A 48 9.90 59.57 -3.36
N ARG A 49 9.82 58.78 -4.43
CA ARG A 49 10.56 59.02 -5.69
C ARG A 49 9.68 59.68 -6.76
N GLU A 50 8.39 59.38 -6.80
CA GLU A 50 7.47 59.95 -7.79
C GLU A 50 7.16 61.44 -7.58
N GLU A 51 7.39 62.01 -6.38
CA GLU A 51 7.40 63.47 -6.18
C GLU A 51 8.38 64.23 -7.11
N ARG A 52 9.26 63.51 -7.85
CA ARG A 52 10.23 64.06 -8.79
C ARG A 52 10.05 63.57 -10.24
N SER A 53 8.99 62.82 -10.55
CA SER A 53 8.76 62.27 -11.90
C SER A 53 7.28 62.08 -12.20
N SER A 54 6.80 62.59 -13.34
CA SER A 54 5.39 62.68 -13.75
C SER A 54 4.68 61.35 -14.06
N GLY A 55 5.12 60.24 -13.48
CA GLY A 55 4.41 58.95 -13.51
C GLY A 55 3.34 58.87 -12.43
N SER A 56 2.45 57.89 -12.59
CA SER A 56 1.55 57.42 -11.55
C SER A 56 1.73 55.91 -11.35
N VAL A 57 2.14 55.51 -10.15
CA VAL A 57 2.19 54.10 -9.71
C VAL A 57 0.87 53.67 -9.07
N LEU A 58 0.39 52.51 -9.51
CA LEU A 58 -0.64 51.72 -8.85
C LEU A 58 0.01 50.63 -7.98
N PHE A 59 -0.24 50.63 -6.67
CA PHE A 59 0.16 49.56 -5.78
C PHE A 59 -0.98 48.53 -5.63
N LEU A 60 -0.67 47.25 -5.80
CA LEU A 60 -1.65 46.15 -5.77
C LEU A 60 -1.28 45.15 -4.66
N ILE A 61 -2.00 45.16 -3.54
CA ILE A 61 -1.77 44.18 -2.46
C ILE A 61 -2.74 43.02 -2.65
N SER A 62 -2.23 41.82 -2.98
CA SER A 62 -3.09 40.65 -3.16
C SER A 62 -3.41 39.97 -1.83
N THR A 63 -4.68 39.60 -1.66
CA THR A 63 -5.20 39.01 -0.41
C THR A 63 -6.18 37.87 -0.69
N TYR A 64 -6.51 37.12 0.36
CA TYR A 64 -7.60 36.15 0.33
C TYR A 64 -8.93 36.83 0.70
N VAL A 65 -10.05 36.09 0.59
CA VAL A 65 -11.38 36.56 0.99
C VAL A 65 -11.38 37.01 2.47
N ILE A 66 -10.72 36.23 3.34
CA ILE A 66 -10.38 36.55 4.73
C ILE A 66 -8.90 36.17 4.92
N GLY A 67 -8.12 36.98 5.63
CA GLY A 67 -6.68 36.83 5.83
C GLY A 67 -5.88 37.93 5.12
N LYS A 68 -4.71 38.26 5.69
CA LYS A 68 -3.81 39.36 5.31
C LYS A 68 -4.21 40.76 5.79
N GLU A 69 -5.26 40.89 6.60
CA GLU A 69 -5.73 42.19 7.11
C GLU A 69 -4.67 42.94 7.93
N LYS A 70 -3.79 42.25 8.68
CA LYS A 70 -2.67 42.89 9.42
C LYS A 70 -1.74 43.70 8.50
N ILE A 71 -1.46 43.21 7.29
CA ILE A 71 -0.69 43.98 6.29
C ILE A 71 -1.44 45.24 5.90
N LEU A 72 -2.74 45.14 5.63
CA LEU A 72 -3.56 46.26 5.15
C LEU A 72 -3.67 47.38 6.20
N LEU A 73 -3.94 47.01 7.46
CA LEU A 73 -4.01 47.93 8.59
C LEU A 73 -2.68 48.65 8.80
N GLU A 74 -1.57 47.91 8.80
CA GLU A 74 -0.25 48.48 9.10
C GLU A 74 0.31 49.32 7.94
N VAL A 75 0.00 48.96 6.69
CA VAL A 75 0.27 49.80 5.51
C VAL A 75 -0.51 51.12 5.59
N SER A 76 -1.79 51.09 5.97
CA SER A 76 -2.58 52.31 6.19
C SER A 76 -2.00 53.17 7.31
N ARG A 77 -1.66 52.54 8.44
CA ARG A 77 -1.15 53.20 9.65
C ARG A 77 0.21 53.84 9.47
N GLN A 78 1.15 53.18 8.78
CA GLN A 78 2.50 53.71 8.58
C GLN A 78 2.59 54.71 7.40
N LEU A 79 1.79 54.54 6.35
CA LEU A 79 1.77 55.47 5.20
C LEU A 79 0.71 56.57 5.31
N ASN A 80 -0.09 56.56 6.38
CA ASN A 80 -1.16 57.52 6.66
C ASN A 80 -2.13 57.74 5.48
N CYS A 81 -2.59 56.64 4.87
CA CYS A 81 -3.49 56.69 3.71
C CYS A 81 -4.55 55.57 3.73
N ALA A 82 -5.69 55.82 3.09
CA ALA A 82 -6.74 54.82 2.93
C ALA A 82 -6.41 53.82 1.80
N LEU A 83 -6.78 52.55 1.95
CA LEU A 83 -6.66 51.54 0.89
C LEU A 83 -8.00 51.33 0.18
N HIS A 84 -7.99 51.22 -1.15
CA HIS A 84 -9.18 50.81 -1.90
C HIS A 84 -9.45 49.32 -1.69
N VAL A 85 -10.69 48.98 -1.34
CA VAL A 85 -11.24 47.62 -1.29
C VAL A 85 -12.54 47.57 -2.09
N ASP A 86 -12.82 46.45 -2.75
CA ASP A 86 -14.12 46.28 -3.41
C ASP A 86 -15.28 46.16 -2.39
N ALA A 87 -16.50 46.42 -2.84
CA ALA A 87 -17.71 46.39 -2.00
C ALA A 87 -18.03 45.03 -1.35
N ARG A 88 -17.39 43.92 -1.78
CA ARG A 88 -17.48 42.60 -1.14
C ARG A 88 -16.45 42.45 -0.04
N LYS A 89 -15.18 42.82 -0.27
CA LYS A 89 -14.13 42.84 0.76
C LYS A 89 -14.44 43.87 1.85
N MET A 90 -14.99 45.03 1.51
CA MET A 90 -15.45 46.04 2.47
C MET A 90 -16.55 45.51 3.40
N LYS A 91 -17.54 44.77 2.88
CA LYS A 91 -18.57 44.12 3.71
C LYS A 91 -17.98 43.10 4.70
N ILE A 92 -16.96 42.36 4.27
CA ILE A 92 -16.23 41.42 5.14
C ILE A 92 -15.46 42.18 6.23
N LEU A 93 -14.72 43.24 5.88
CA LEU A 93 -13.98 44.05 6.84
C LEU A 93 -14.89 44.68 7.90
N ARG A 94 -16.04 45.24 7.49
CA ARG A 94 -17.08 45.74 8.41
C ARG A 94 -17.63 44.63 9.32
N ALA A 95 -17.91 43.44 8.79
CA ALA A 95 -18.39 42.30 9.57
C ALA A 95 -17.34 41.75 10.57
N SER A 96 -16.05 41.86 10.25
CA SER A 96 -14.93 41.51 11.13
C SER A 96 -14.55 42.59 12.15
N GLY A 97 -15.25 43.73 12.20
CA GLY A 97 -14.91 44.85 13.09
C GLY A 97 -13.63 45.61 12.71
N LEU A 98 -13.18 45.50 11.45
CA LEU A 98 -11.98 46.16 10.90
C LEU A 98 -12.31 47.19 9.80
N GLY A 99 -13.59 47.52 9.62
CA GLY A 99 -14.09 48.40 8.56
C GLY A 99 -14.11 49.88 8.91
N ASP A 100 -13.13 50.36 9.70
CA ASP A 100 -13.16 51.70 10.30
C ASP A 100 -13.09 52.84 9.25
N PRO A 101 -13.86 53.92 9.44
CA PRO A 101 -13.90 55.04 8.51
C PRO A 101 -12.56 55.80 8.51
N GLY A 102 -11.80 55.65 7.43
CA GLY A 102 -10.49 56.30 7.23
C GLY A 102 -9.39 55.32 6.79
N ILE A 103 -9.48 54.06 7.17
CA ILE A 103 -8.50 53.01 6.79
C ILE A 103 -8.80 52.45 5.40
N PHE A 104 -10.08 52.29 5.07
CA PHE A 104 -10.54 51.67 3.84
C PHE A 104 -11.53 52.56 3.07
N THR A 105 -11.48 52.50 1.73
CA THR A 105 -12.42 53.19 0.84
C THR A 105 -12.98 52.25 -0.23
N GLU A 106 -14.23 52.49 -0.66
CA GLU A 106 -14.85 51.84 -1.82
C GLU A 106 -14.63 52.65 -3.12
N ASP A 107 -14.05 53.86 -3.04
CA ASP A 107 -13.69 54.68 -4.20
C ASP A 107 -12.31 54.31 -4.76
N ALA A 108 -12.28 53.81 -6.00
CA ALA A 108 -11.07 53.42 -6.71
C ALA A 108 -10.18 54.60 -7.16
N LYS A 109 -10.67 55.85 -7.07
CA LYS A 109 -9.90 57.07 -7.34
C LYS A 109 -9.34 57.74 -6.08
N GLY A 110 -9.89 57.43 -4.90
CA GLY A 110 -9.49 57.99 -3.61
C GLY A 110 -8.22 57.39 -3.00
N SER A 111 -7.54 56.47 -3.70
CA SER A 111 -6.28 55.85 -3.25
C SER A 111 -5.47 55.35 -4.44
N CYS A 112 -4.15 55.21 -4.30
CA CYS A 112 -3.27 54.48 -5.22
C CYS A 112 -2.86 53.08 -4.72
N ILE A 113 -3.33 52.68 -3.53
CA ILE A 113 -3.05 51.36 -2.94
C ILE A 113 -4.35 50.54 -2.94
N HIS A 114 -4.45 49.58 -3.87
CA HIS A 114 -5.67 48.81 -4.11
C HIS A 114 -5.49 47.36 -3.66
N VAL A 115 -6.42 46.88 -2.84
CA VAL A 115 -6.49 45.49 -2.40
C VAL A 115 -7.22 44.67 -3.46
N ILE A 116 -6.65 43.53 -3.86
CA ILE A 116 -7.19 42.67 -4.91
C ILE A 116 -7.14 41.19 -4.53
N GLY A 117 -7.94 40.36 -5.22
CA GLY A 117 -7.94 38.91 -5.03
C GLY A 117 -6.62 38.25 -5.49
N TRP A 118 -6.13 37.29 -4.70
CA TRP A 118 -4.88 36.55 -4.91
C TRP A 118 -4.63 36.13 -6.37
N ASN A 119 -5.64 35.54 -7.01
CA ASN A 119 -5.59 34.98 -8.36
C ASN A 119 -5.41 36.00 -9.49
N LEU A 120 -5.44 37.31 -9.21
CA LEU A 120 -5.28 38.36 -10.21
C LEU A 120 -3.81 38.73 -10.50
N LEU A 121 -2.89 38.47 -9.56
CA LEU A 121 -1.44 38.70 -9.78
C LEU A 121 -0.68 37.45 -10.26
N GLY A 122 -1.25 36.26 -10.14
CA GLY A 122 -0.60 35.04 -10.62
C GLY A 122 -1.20 33.73 -10.09
N GLU A 123 -0.61 32.63 -10.53
CA GLU A 123 -1.02 31.26 -10.19
C GLU A 123 0.16 30.45 -9.64
N THR A 124 -0.12 29.40 -8.86
CA THR A 124 0.88 28.66 -8.08
C THR A 124 0.87 27.15 -8.34
N TRP A 125 1.40 26.70 -9.50
CA TRP A 125 1.90 25.32 -9.65
C TRP A 125 2.83 25.13 -10.86
N PRO A 126 3.93 24.35 -10.76
CA PRO A 126 4.66 23.98 -9.54
C PRO A 126 5.49 25.15 -8.97
N TYR A 127 5.62 26.25 -9.72
CA TYR A 127 6.23 27.52 -9.30
C TYR A 127 5.25 28.67 -9.55
N PHE A 128 5.45 29.83 -8.91
CA PHE A 128 4.61 31.00 -9.14
C PHE A 128 4.77 31.56 -10.56
N ARG A 129 3.64 31.75 -11.25
CA ARG A 129 3.55 32.33 -12.59
C ARG A 129 2.89 33.72 -12.51
N PRO A 130 3.62 34.83 -12.75
CA PRO A 130 3.08 36.18 -12.68
C PRO A 130 2.09 36.48 -13.81
N ASN A 131 0.90 36.96 -13.48
CA ASN A 131 -0.12 37.39 -14.44
C ASN A 131 0.05 38.88 -14.81
N PHE A 132 1.14 39.18 -15.52
CA PHE A 132 1.42 40.52 -16.04
C PHE A 132 0.39 41.02 -17.07
N VAL A 133 -0.48 40.15 -17.61
CA VAL A 133 -1.56 40.55 -18.52
C VAL A 133 -2.69 41.19 -17.71
N LYS A 134 -3.26 40.45 -16.75
CA LYS A 134 -4.35 40.95 -15.89
C LYS A 134 -3.89 42.15 -15.04
N MET A 135 -2.64 42.16 -14.59
CA MET A 135 -2.05 43.31 -13.90
C MET A 135 -1.99 44.57 -14.78
N ARG A 136 -1.73 44.42 -16.10
CA ARG A 136 -1.73 45.54 -17.06
C ARG A 136 -3.14 46.03 -17.37
N GLU A 137 -4.10 45.13 -17.50
CA GLU A 137 -5.52 45.49 -17.65
C GLU A 137 -5.97 46.37 -16.49
N ILE A 138 -5.72 45.95 -15.24
CA ILE A 138 -6.08 46.71 -14.03
C ILE A 138 -5.35 48.06 -13.97
N MET A 139 -4.08 48.12 -14.39
CA MET A 139 -3.30 49.36 -14.45
C MET A 139 -3.90 50.36 -15.45
N LEU A 140 -4.25 49.90 -16.66
CA LEU A 140 -4.81 50.74 -17.72
C LEU A 140 -6.25 51.16 -17.45
N GLU A 141 -7.09 50.23 -16.97
CA GLU A 141 -8.48 50.47 -16.53
C GLU A 141 -8.57 51.60 -15.49
N ARG A 142 -7.57 51.67 -14.60
CA ARG A 142 -7.51 52.65 -13.50
C ARG A 142 -6.67 53.89 -13.83
N GLY A 143 -6.09 53.98 -15.02
CA GLY A 143 -5.39 55.18 -15.52
C GLY A 143 -3.96 55.39 -15.01
N TYR A 144 -3.24 54.32 -14.67
CA TYR A 144 -1.87 54.38 -14.13
C TYR A 144 -0.80 54.06 -15.18
N SER A 145 0.42 54.61 -15.00
CA SER A 145 1.55 54.38 -15.93
C SER A 145 2.46 53.21 -15.55
N LYS A 146 2.54 52.91 -14.25
CA LYS A 146 3.32 51.81 -13.66
C LYS A 146 2.46 51.09 -12.63
N ALA A 147 2.68 49.79 -12.43
CA ALA A 147 2.06 49.05 -11.33
C ALA A 147 3.06 48.18 -10.56
N VAL A 148 2.86 48.09 -9.25
CA VAL A 148 3.71 47.36 -8.29
C VAL A 148 2.82 46.46 -7.44
N GLY A 149 2.87 45.16 -7.71
CA GLY A 149 2.10 44.13 -7.00
C GLY A 149 2.88 43.50 -5.86
N PHE A 150 2.20 43.21 -4.75
CA PHE A 150 2.71 42.44 -3.62
C PHE A 150 1.93 41.15 -3.47
N VAL A 151 2.63 40.04 -3.24
CA VAL A 151 2.10 38.68 -3.21
C VAL A 151 2.51 38.01 -1.88
N PRO A 152 1.77 38.23 -0.76
CA PRO A 152 2.16 37.76 0.57
C PRO A 152 1.71 36.32 0.87
N SER A 153 2.59 35.33 0.73
CA SER A 153 2.31 33.92 1.06
C SER A 153 3.53 33.11 1.49
N GLY A 154 3.36 32.29 2.53
CA GLY A 154 4.37 31.32 3.00
C GLY A 154 4.53 30.08 2.11
N TRP A 155 3.56 29.75 1.26
CA TRP A 155 3.57 28.53 0.42
C TRP A 155 4.71 28.45 -0.59
N MET A 156 5.36 29.58 -0.89
CA MET A 156 6.31 29.74 -1.99
C MET A 156 7.78 29.62 -1.56
N TYR A 157 8.06 29.39 -0.28
CA TYR A 157 9.41 29.46 0.30
C TYR A 157 9.79 28.15 1.00
N GLU A 158 10.70 27.41 0.37
CA GLU A 158 11.21 26.11 0.87
C GLU A 158 12.61 26.20 1.51
N LYS A 159 13.17 27.42 1.60
CA LYS A 159 14.42 27.74 2.31
C LYS A 159 14.39 29.17 2.84
N ARG A 160 15.11 29.39 3.95
CA ARG A 160 15.35 30.69 4.60
C ARG A 160 16.30 31.61 3.81
N SER A 161 15.91 32.00 2.60
CA SER A 161 16.51 33.16 1.91
C SER A 161 15.99 34.45 2.57
N ARG A 162 16.86 35.46 2.69
CA ARG A 162 16.48 36.82 3.15
C ARG A 162 16.08 37.74 1.99
N ASP A 163 16.07 37.21 0.78
CA ASP A 163 15.88 37.96 -0.46
C ASP A 163 14.40 37.90 -0.87
N PHE A 164 13.76 39.05 -0.99
CA PHE A 164 12.39 39.17 -1.49
C PHE A 164 12.41 39.10 -3.02
N PRO A 165 11.98 37.99 -3.66
CA PRO A 165 12.17 37.81 -5.09
C PRO A 165 11.19 38.67 -5.88
N VAL A 166 11.71 39.60 -6.67
CA VAL A 166 10.91 40.43 -7.58
C VAL A 166 10.80 39.76 -8.95
N ARG A 167 9.66 39.94 -9.62
CA ARG A 167 9.45 39.63 -11.04
C ARG A 167 9.11 40.93 -11.76
N VAL A 168 9.91 41.31 -12.75
CA VAL A 168 9.77 42.58 -13.48
C VAL A 168 9.44 42.30 -14.94
N LYS A 169 8.48 43.04 -15.51
CA LYS A 169 8.21 43.09 -16.94
C LYS A 169 7.68 44.47 -17.33
N ASP A 170 8.46 45.20 -18.13
CA ASP A 170 8.14 46.57 -18.56
C ASP A 170 7.88 47.48 -17.33
N SER A 171 6.78 48.23 -17.29
CA SER A 171 6.34 49.02 -16.14
C SER A 171 5.55 48.23 -15.08
N LEU A 172 5.79 46.91 -14.95
CA LEU A 172 5.11 46.03 -13.99
C LEU A 172 6.13 45.30 -13.11
N GLU A 173 5.99 45.43 -11.79
CA GLU A 173 6.85 44.79 -10.79
C GLU A 173 5.99 43.96 -9.83
N ILE A 174 6.30 42.67 -9.63
CA ILE A 174 5.60 41.80 -8.67
C ILE A 174 6.61 41.33 -7.61
N HIS A 175 6.42 41.80 -6.38
CA HIS A 175 7.19 41.44 -5.20
C HIS A 175 6.57 40.22 -4.53
N LEU A 176 7.33 39.13 -4.47
CA LEU A 176 6.95 37.94 -3.72
C LEU A 176 7.39 38.12 -2.26
N VAL A 177 6.44 37.98 -1.32
CA VAL A 177 6.66 38.28 0.10
C VAL A 177 6.39 37.02 0.93
N PRO A 178 7.37 36.49 1.70
CA PRO A 178 7.17 35.33 2.57
C PRO A 178 6.33 35.70 3.79
N TYR A 179 5.00 35.56 3.71
CA TYR A 179 4.10 35.98 4.80
C TYR A 179 2.94 35.01 5.06
N SER A 180 2.79 34.61 6.32
CA SER A 180 1.80 33.65 6.80
C SER A 180 1.04 34.18 8.02
N GLU A 181 -0.21 33.73 8.20
CA GLU A 181 -0.95 33.90 9.47
C GLU A 181 -0.78 32.68 10.40
N HIS A 182 -0.42 31.52 9.82
CA HIS A 182 -0.07 30.30 10.56
C HIS A 182 1.44 30.29 10.83
N SER A 183 1.85 29.85 12.01
CA SER A 183 3.26 29.79 12.43
C SER A 183 4.15 28.94 11.52
N SER A 184 5.41 29.33 11.41
CA SER A 184 6.49 28.60 10.74
C SER A 184 6.93 27.35 11.52
N TYR A 185 7.75 26.51 10.89
CA TYR A 185 8.30 25.31 11.52
C TYR A 185 9.17 25.61 12.76
N GLU A 186 9.88 26.74 12.79
CA GLU A 186 10.67 27.15 13.96
C GLU A 186 9.78 27.61 15.11
N GLU A 187 8.79 28.47 14.84
CA GLU A 187 7.83 28.96 15.84
C GLU A 187 6.99 27.83 16.44
N LEU A 188 6.48 26.89 15.63
CA LEU A 188 5.72 25.73 16.12
C LEU A 188 6.56 24.86 17.06
N ARG A 189 7.85 24.67 16.76
CA ARG A 189 8.75 23.89 17.63
C ARG A 189 9.18 24.66 18.88
N GLU A 190 9.32 25.98 18.82
CA GLU A 190 9.54 26.77 20.03
C GLU A 190 8.30 26.78 20.95
N TYR A 191 7.09 26.90 20.39
CA TYR A 191 5.85 26.85 21.17
C TYR A 191 5.66 25.49 21.88
N VAL A 192 5.87 24.37 21.17
CA VAL A 192 5.83 23.03 21.80
C VAL A 192 6.96 22.86 22.82
N ARG A 193 8.18 23.35 22.55
CA ARG A 193 9.30 23.31 23.52
C ARG A 193 9.02 24.14 24.77
N PHE A 194 8.31 25.26 24.65
CA PHE A 194 7.91 26.10 25.78
C PHE A 194 6.84 25.42 26.62
N LEU A 195 5.77 24.90 26.00
CA LEU A 195 4.69 24.23 26.71
C LEU A 195 5.05 22.82 27.22
N ARG A 196 6.04 22.13 26.64
CA ARG A 196 6.42 20.74 26.95
C ARG A 196 5.20 19.80 27.15
N PRO A 197 4.19 19.82 26.27
CA PRO A 197 2.95 19.07 26.48
C PRO A 197 3.21 17.56 26.41
N LYS A 198 2.33 16.72 26.95
CA LYS A 198 2.46 15.26 26.78
C LYS A 198 2.33 14.89 25.29
N ARG A 199 1.23 15.26 24.62
CA ARG A 199 1.02 14.98 23.18
C ARG A 199 0.70 16.21 22.33
N VAL A 200 1.09 16.17 21.07
CA VAL A 200 0.73 17.16 20.04
C VAL A 200 -0.24 16.52 19.05
N ILE A 201 -1.36 17.20 18.79
CA ILE A 201 -2.44 16.74 17.93
C ILE A 201 -2.51 17.64 16.68
N PRO A 202 -2.16 17.13 15.48
CA PRO A 202 -2.22 17.90 14.24
C PRO A 202 -3.68 18.13 13.82
N THR A 203 -4.07 19.39 13.61
CA THR A 203 -5.45 19.76 13.21
C THR A 203 -5.63 19.84 11.69
N VAL A 204 -4.54 19.96 10.91
CA VAL A 204 -4.59 20.20 9.46
C VAL A 204 -4.21 18.93 8.68
N GLY A 205 -5.04 18.59 7.69
CA GLY A 205 -4.85 17.40 6.83
C GLY A 205 -5.27 16.07 7.46
N MET A 206 -5.96 16.11 8.60
CA MET A 206 -6.25 14.95 9.45
C MET A 206 -7.75 14.90 9.83
N GLU A 207 -8.31 13.69 9.89
CA GLU A 207 -9.55 13.42 10.64
C GLU A 207 -9.17 12.87 12.02
N ALA A 208 -9.99 13.12 13.05
CA ALA A 208 -9.73 12.64 14.41
C ALA A 208 -9.57 11.10 14.51
N SER A 209 -10.21 10.35 13.62
CA SER A 209 -10.12 8.89 13.50
C SER A 209 -8.82 8.38 12.83
N LYS A 210 -7.89 9.28 12.45
CA LYS A 210 -6.70 8.98 11.64
C LYS A 210 -5.38 9.46 12.28
N LEU A 211 -5.35 9.74 13.59
CA LEU A 211 -4.13 10.16 14.30
C LEU A 211 -2.96 9.20 14.07
N ASP A 212 -3.18 7.90 14.24
CA ASP A 212 -2.16 6.85 14.07
C ASP A 212 -1.80 6.53 12.61
N SER A 213 -2.27 7.36 11.66
CA SER A 213 -1.89 7.23 10.26
C SER A 213 -0.40 7.53 10.05
N LYS A 214 0.17 6.97 8.97
CA LYS A 214 1.55 7.26 8.56
C LYS A 214 1.83 8.77 8.41
N HIS A 215 0.81 9.60 8.14
CA HIS A 215 0.97 11.04 8.04
C HIS A 215 1.03 11.72 9.41
N GLY A 216 0.10 11.38 10.33
CA GLY A 216 0.12 11.87 11.71
C GLY A 216 1.43 11.54 12.44
N LEU A 217 1.89 10.29 12.32
CA LEU A 217 3.17 9.84 12.89
C LEU A 217 4.40 10.55 12.29
N LEU A 218 4.35 10.96 11.01
CA LEU A 218 5.42 11.76 10.39
C LEU A 218 5.44 13.19 10.94
N ILE A 219 4.27 13.79 11.14
CA ILE A 219 4.14 15.14 11.71
C ILE A 219 4.57 15.15 13.18
N GLN A 220 4.14 14.17 13.98
CA GLN A 220 4.51 14.04 15.38
C GLN A 220 6.03 13.85 15.57
N LYS A 221 6.72 13.16 14.65
CA LYS A 221 8.19 13.04 14.67
C LYS A 221 8.94 14.39 14.63
N HIS A 222 8.35 15.46 14.10
CA HIS A 222 8.96 16.79 14.15
C HIS A 222 9.00 17.41 15.57
N PHE A 223 8.19 16.88 16.49
CA PHE A 223 8.09 17.31 17.89
C PHE A 223 8.69 16.32 18.90
N ALA A 224 9.31 15.23 18.42
CA ALA A 224 10.08 14.32 19.27
C ALA A 224 11.19 15.07 20.02
N ASN A 225 11.44 14.68 21.27
CA ASN A 225 12.30 15.35 22.25
C ASN A 225 11.87 16.78 22.65
N LEU A 226 10.67 17.24 22.25
CA LEU A 226 10.07 18.52 22.68
C LEU A 226 8.80 18.34 23.54
N VAL A 227 8.24 17.13 23.55
CA VAL A 227 7.08 16.71 24.35
C VAL A 227 7.53 15.97 25.61
N ASN A 228 6.65 15.84 26.60
CA ASN A 228 6.93 15.06 27.81
C ASN A 228 6.81 13.54 27.54
N GLU A 229 7.86 12.95 26.94
CA GLU A 229 7.87 11.55 26.51
C GLU A 229 7.76 10.55 27.68
N THR A 230 8.24 10.91 28.87
CA THR A 230 8.07 10.11 30.10
C THR A 230 6.59 9.97 30.46
N ALA A 231 5.81 11.06 30.31
CA ALA A 231 4.37 11.02 30.49
C ALA A 231 3.65 10.25 29.35
N ASN A 232 4.11 10.33 28.10
CA ASN A 232 3.53 9.50 27.03
C ASN A 232 3.75 8.01 27.22
N LYS A 233 4.93 7.59 27.73
CA LYS A 233 5.16 6.19 28.11
C LYS A 233 4.18 5.76 29.20
N LYS A 234 3.97 6.61 30.22
CA LYS A 234 2.97 6.36 31.28
C LYS A 234 1.54 6.29 30.73
N ASP A 235 1.10 7.25 29.91
CA ASP A 235 -0.25 7.27 29.33
C ASP A 235 -0.50 6.10 28.37
N PHE A 236 0.51 5.68 27.58
CA PHE A 236 0.44 4.52 26.69
C PHE A 236 0.19 3.21 27.46
N LEU A 237 0.77 3.08 28.65
CA LEU A 237 0.59 1.94 29.54
C LEU A 237 -0.72 2.07 30.34
N MET A 238 -1.03 3.25 30.88
CA MET A 238 -2.29 3.53 31.59
C MET A 238 -3.54 3.38 30.69
N GLY A 239 -3.39 3.51 29.36
CA GLY A 239 -4.44 3.22 28.39
C GLY A 239 -4.92 1.76 28.39
N PHE A 240 -4.13 0.81 28.90
CA PHE A 240 -4.57 -0.56 29.15
C PHE A 240 -5.39 -0.70 30.45
N PHE A 241 -5.16 0.17 31.43
CA PHE A 241 -5.78 0.08 32.76
C PHE A 241 -7.06 0.92 32.91
N GLN A 242 -7.14 2.11 32.31
CA GLN A 242 -8.23 3.06 32.62
C GLN A 242 -9.61 2.68 32.07
N ARG A 243 -9.73 1.71 31.16
CA ARG A 243 -11.04 1.18 30.71
C ARG A 243 -11.68 0.17 31.68
N MET A 244 -11.19 0.06 32.91
CA MET A 244 -11.81 -0.77 33.95
C MET A 244 -12.84 -0.04 34.81
N ASN A 245 -12.92 1.30 34.75
CA ASN A 245 -13.73 2.09 35.69
C ASN A 245 -15.01 2.72 35.09
N ASP A 246 -15.17 2.82 33.76
CA ASP A 246 -16.41 3.31 33.11
C ASP A 246 -17.53 2.23 33.09
N ALA A 247 -17.64 1.46 34.17
CA ALA A 247 -18.50 0.27 34.28
C ALA A 247 -19.37 0.28 35.55
N ASP A 248 -19.58 1.45 36.17
CA ASP A 248 -20.66 1.67 37.13
C ASP A 248 -21.29 3.05 36.90
N GLY A 249 -22.62 3.14 36.94
CA GLY A 249 -23.36 4.31 36.47
C GLY A 249 -24.39 4.81 37.48
N ARG A 250 -24.43 6.13 37.69
CA ARG A 250 -25.52 6.83 38.39
C ARG A 250 -25.53 8.34 38.13
N ASP A 251 -26.61 8.99 38.55
CA ASP A 251 -27.16 10.21 37.92
C ASP A 251 -26.65 11.57 38.44
N GLU A 252 -26.67 12.53 37.49
CA GLU A 252 -27.10 13.95 37.58
C GLU A 252 -26.60 14.99 38.64
N ASN A 253 -26.45 16.22 38.10
CA ASN A 253 -26.63 17.57 38.70
C ASN A 253 -25.48 18.32 39.42
N GLN A 254 -25.65 19.66 39.46
CA GLN A 254 -24.65 20.73 39.71
C GLN A 254 -24.90 21.44 41.09
N PRO A 255 -24.30 22.60 41.47
CA PRO A 255 -23.04 23.31 41.09
C PRO A 255 -22.23 23.78 42.36
N VAL A 256 -21.56 24.96 42.30
CA VAL A 256 -20.85 25.76 43.37
C VAL A 256 -19.32 25.49 43.48
N VAL A 257 -18.33 26.41 43.56
CA VAL A 257 -18.10 27.89 43.43
C VAL A 257 -17.35 28.50 44.64
N GLN A 258 -16.19 29.16 44.37
CA GLN A 258 -15.37 30.05 45.24
C GLN A 258 -14.68 29.45 46.50
N ALA A 259 -13.64 30.04 47.13
CA ALA A 259 -12.52 30.94 46.69
C ALA A 259 -11.56 31.20 47.90
N ILE A 260 -10.50 32.05 47.70
CA ILE A 260 -9.57 32.61 48.72
C ILE A 260 -8.54 31.57 49.23
N GLY A 261 -7.23 31.84 49.43
CA GLY A 261 -6.30 32.98 49.23
C GLY A 261 -4.90 32.55 49.74
N GLY A 262 -3.78 33.28 49.69
CA GLY A 262 -3.45 34.60 49.13
C GLY A 262 -2.14 35.14 49.77
N GLU A 263 -1.18 35.62 48.98
CA GLU A 263 0.06 36.36 49.37
C GLU A 263 1.13 35.60 50.21
N GLY A 264 2.43 35.94 50.18
CA GLY A 264 3.17 36.85 49.28
C GLY A 264 4.63 37.16 49.72
N GLY A 265 5.44 37.73 48.80
CA GLY A 265 6.68 38.50 49.07
C GLY A 265 8.04 37.74 48.99
N ILE A 266 9.19 38.18 48.45
CA ILE A 266 9.70 39.25 47.52
C ILE A 266 10.99 39.92 48.07
N LYS A 267 11.95 40.23 47.16
CA LYS A 267 13.24 40.98 47.26
C LYS A 267 14.51 40.18 47.63
N ASP A 268 15.66 40.25 46.93
CA ASP A 268 16.45 41.31 46.19
C ASP A 268 17.58 41.90 47.07
N ASN A 269 18.82 42.22 46.62
CA ASN A 269 19.59 41.94 45.38
C ASN A 269 21.09 42.33 45.57
N ASN A 270 21.97 42.06 44.58
CA ASN A 270 23.32 42.69 44.33
C ASN A 270 24.48 42.49 45.36
N HIS A 271 25.79 42.56 45.04
CA HIS A 271 26.57 42.30 43.80
C HIS A 271 28.11 42.21 44.08
N THR A 272 28.82 41.34 43.33
CA THR A 272 30.25 41.43 42.87
C THR A 272 31.44 41.66 43.84
N SER A 273 32.39 40.69 43.89
CA SER A 273 33.80 40.83 43.44
C SER A 273 34.51 39.45 43.46
N ARG A 274 35.79 39.33 43.04
CA ARG A 274 36.37 38.05 42.57
C ARG A 274 37.91 37.91 42.75
N SER A 275 38.39 36.91 43.51
CA SER A 275 39.69 36.19 43.31
C SER A 275 40.02 35.14 44.39
N GLN A 276 40.15 33.86 44.00
CA GLN A 276 41.20 32.83 44.29
C GLN A 276 42.05 32.93 45.59
N ASP A 277 42.51 31.86 46.28
CA ASP A 277 42.39 30.37 46.25
C ASP A 277 43.19 29.82 47.48
N PRO A 278 43.19 28.52 47.89
CA PRO A 278 42.33 27.37 47.56
C PRO A 278 41.80 26.57 48.81
N ASN A 279 40.86 25.65 48.55
CA ASN A 279 40.59 24.40 49.31
C ASN A 279 40.55 24.42 50.86
N ILE A 280 39.71 25.28 51.42
CA ILE A 280 38.76 24.83 52.45
C ILE A 280 37.38 25.13 51.88
N LEU A 281 36.56 24.09 51.64
CA LEU A 281 35.20 24.28 51.14
C LEU A 281 34.41 25.16 52.11
N SER A 282 33.84 26.25 51.60
CA SER A 282 32.99 27.12 52.41
C SER A 282 31.68 26.39 52.75
N ASN A 283 31.09 26.66 53.92
CA ASN A 283 29.79 26.07 54.29
C ASN A 283 28.73 26.37 53.21
N ASP A 284 28.79 27.55 52.59
CA ASP A 284 27.89 27.98 51.52
C ASP A 284 28.12 27.25 50.18
N GLU A 285 29.24 26.55 49.99
CA GLU A 285 29.45 25.60 48.88
C GLU A 285 29.03 24.19 49.28
N MET A 286 29.34 23.76 50.50
CA MET A 286 28.89 22.44 50.99
C MET A 286 27.36 22.34 50.97
N GLU A 287 26.64 23.36 51.43
CA GLU A 287 25.17 23.38 51.42
C GLU A 287 24.58 23.48 50.00
N ARG A 288 25.30 24.10 49.05
CA ARG A 288 24.90 24.12 47.63
C ARG A 288 25.09 22.76 46.97
N ASN A 289 26.24 22.12 47.15
CA ASN A 289 26.49 20.78 46.62
C ASN A 289 25.55 19.75 47.29
N MET A 290 25.19 19.95 48.57
CA MET A 290 24.14 19.19 49.24
C MET A 290 22.76 19.37 48.57
N GLN A 291 22.36 20.60 48.23
CA GLN A 291 21.07 20.83 47.57
C GLN A 291 21.06 20.28 46.14
N GLU A 292 22.14 20.45 45.38
CA GLU A 292 22.26 19.90 44.02
C GLU A 292 22.24 18.36 44.04
N LEU A 293 22.79 17.72 45.09
CA LEU A 293 22.61 16.28 45.32
C LEU A 293 21.19 15.90 45.76
N ARG A 294 20.46 16.73 46.54
CA ARG A 294 19.03 16.48 46.84
C ARG A 294 18.14 16.55 45.61
N ASP A 295 18.49 17.43 44.66
CA ASP A 295 17.76 17.59 43.41
C ASP A 295 18.10 16.44 42.41
N CYS A 296 19.26 15.80 42.57
CA CYS A 296 19.72 14.66 41.75
C CYS A 296 19.39 13.27 42.32
N LEU A 297 19.33 13.11 43.64
CA LEU A 297 19.18 11.81 44.33
C LEU A 297 17.77 11.60 44.91
N PRO A 298 17.36 10.35 45.21
CA PRO A 298 16.02 10.08 45.72
C PRO A 298 15.72 10.79 47.06
N PRO A 299 14.49 11.29 47.29
CA PRO A 299 14.13 12.08 48.48
C PRO A 299 14.06 11.28 49.79
N TRP A 300 14.44 9.99 49.79
CA TRP A 300 14.61 9.17 50.99
C TRP A 300 16.05 9.17 51.53
N VAL A 301 17.04 9.64 50.75
CA VAL A 301 18.44 9.72 51.18
C VAL A 301 18.59 10.79 52.25
N THR A 302 19.22 10.45 53.38
CA THR A 302 19.26 11.34 54.55
C THR A 302 20.33 12.43 54.43
N GLN A 303 20.18 13.53 55.18
CA GLN A 303 21.17 14.62 55.23
C GLN A 303 22.57 14.10 55.60
N ASP A 304 22.66 13.18 56.55
CA ASP A 304 23.94 12.57 56.96
C ASP A 304 24.54 11.68 55.87
N GLN A 305 23.73 10.95 55.11
CA GLN A 305 24.21 10.15 53.98
C GLN A 305 24.72 11.02 52.82
N LEU A 306 24.04 12.13 52.52
CA LEU A 306 24.49 13.11 51.53
C LEU A 306 25.81 13.79 51.95
N LEU A 307 25.95 14.16 53.23
CA LEU A 307 27.21 14.67 53.79
C LEU A 307 28.33 13.64 53.73
N ARG A 308 28.02 12.36 53.95
CA ARG A 308 29.00 11.26 53.85
C ARG A 308 29.51 11.10 52.42
N LEU A 309 28.60 10.99 51.45
CA LEU A 309 28.92 10.90 50.02
C LEU A 309 29.77 12.09 49.54
N LEU A 310 29.46 13.32 49.95
CA LEU A 310 30.25 14.52 49.63
C LEU A 310 31.65 14.51 50.27
N ASN A 311 31.79 14.06 51.51
CA ASN A 311 33.09 13.99 52.17
C ASN A 311 33.96 12.89 51.53
N ASP A 312 33.37 11.73 51.24
CA ASP A 312 34.06 10.61 50.60
C ASP A 312 34.47 10.94 49.14
N SER A 313 33.68 11.75 48.41
CA SER A 313 34.02 12.26 47.06
C SER A 313 34.83 13.57 47.05
N SER A 314 35.31 14.04 48.20
CA SER A 314 36.02 15.33 48.35
C SER A 314 35.26 16.56 47.78
N GLY A 315 33.93 16.47 47.66
CA GLY A 315 33.04 17.53 47.18
C GLY A 315 32.59 17.40 45.71
N ASP A 316 33.07 16.42 44.95
CA ASP A 316 32.60 16.18 43.57
C ASP A 316 31.20 15.56 43.58
N ILE A 317 30.26 16.22 42.90
CA ILE A 317 28.84 15.82 42.83
C ILE A 317 28.65 14.59 41.92
N ILE A 318 29.40 14.48 40.83
CA ILE A 318 29.26 13.36 39.87
C ILE A 318 29.80 12.09 40.50
N GLU A 319 30.94 12.16 41.18
CA GLU A 319 31.52 11.01 41.89
C GLU A 319 30.66 10.61 43.12
N ALA A 320 30.07 11.59 43.84
CA ALA A 320 29.07 11.31 44.88
C ALA A 320 27.79 10.63 44.36
N VAL A 321 27.27 11.04 43.19
CA VAL A 321 26.12 10.37 42.55
C VAL A 321 26.48 8.96 42.08
N SER A 322 27.69 8.73 41.56
CA SER A 322 28.14 7.38 41.18
C SER A 322 28.26 6.46 42.41
N GLY A 323 28.94 6.93 43.46
CA GLY A 323 29.09 6.21 44.73
C GLY A 323 27.74 5.91 45.41
N PHE A 324 26.74 6.81 45.27
CA PHE A 324 25.37 6.53 45.69
C PHE A 324 24.79 5.31 44.96
N TYR A 325 24.82 5.26 43.63
CA TYR A 325 24.23 4.15 42.88
C TYR A 325 24.97 2.82 43.07
N GLU A 326 26.27 2.86 43.35
CA GLU A 326 27.04 1.67 43.73
C GLU A 326 26.66 1.14 45.13
N CYS A 327 26.24 2.01 46.06
CA CYS A 327 25.89 1.68 47.44
C CYS A 327 24.37 1.71 47.76
N GLU A 328 23.51 2.00 46.78
CA GLU A 328 22.09 2.38 46.97
C GLU A 328 21.33 1.39 47.87
N THR A 329 21.55 0.09 47.68
CA THR A 329 20.84 -0.96 48.42
C THR A 329 21.23 -1.04 49.91
N GLU A 330 22.43 -0.63 50.30
CA GLU A 330 22.82 -0.53 51.71
C GLU A 330 22.39 0.80 52.32
N LEU A 331 22.55 1.91 51.59
CA LEU A 331 22.07 3.24 52.01
C LEU A 331 20.55 3.25 52.23
N TYR A 332 19.78 2.55 51.40
CA TYR A 332 18.34 2.37 51.57
C TYR A 332 17.99 1.55 52.82
N LYS A 333 18.80 0.55 53.19
CA LYS A 333 18.61 -0.20 54.44
C LYS A 333 18.92 0.65 55.65
N GLU A 334 20.01 1.41 55.65
CA GLU A 334 20.33 2.37 56.72
C GLU A 334 19.22 3.40 56.90
N ALA A 335 18.74 4.01 55.82
CA ALA A 335 17.68 5.03 55.86
C ALA A 335 16.35 4.49 56.43
N ASN A 336 16.02 3.21 56.17
CA ASN A 336 14.80 2.58 56.67
C ASN A 336 14.97 1.87 58.03
N ALA A 337 16.20 1.67 58.51
CA ALA A 337 16.48 1.03 59.81
C ALA A 337 15.93 1.82 61.01
N GLY A 338 15.62 3.11 60.84
CA GLY A 338 15.00 3.96 61.85
C GLY A 338 13.49 3.74 62.08
N ILE A 339 12.79 2.97 61.23
CA ILE A 339 11.31 2.88 61.25
C ILE A 339 10.80 1.62 62.00
N GLN A 340 11.23 1.50 63.26
CA GLN A 340 10.49 0.80 64.32
C GLN A 340 10.73 1.51 65.66
N PRO A 341 9.64 1.86 66.37
CA PRO A 341 9.45 1.14 67.63
C PRO A 341 8.00 0.70 67.93
N PHE A 342 7.91 -0.17 68.92
CA PHE A 342 6.75 -0.41 69.79
C PHE A 342 5.63 -1.39 69.37
N LEU A 343 6.02 -2.66 69.10
CA LEU A 343 5.17 -3.79 69.53
C LEU A 343 5.98 -5.06 69.91
N SER A 344 6.85 -4.91 70.92
CA SER A 344 7.72 -5.98 71.44
C SER A 344 7.19 -6.64 72.72
N SER A 345 6.07 -7.38 72.63
CA SER A 345 5.69 -8.35 73.67
C SER A 345 4.72 -9.43 73.19
N LEU A 346 5.26 -10.61 72.84
CA LEU A 346 4.79 -11.90 73.36
C LEU A 346 5.82 -13.00 73.06
N LYS A 347 6.00 -13.94 73.98
CA LYS A 347 7.00 -15.03 73.90
C LYS A 347 6.32 -16.36 73.60
N SER A 348 6.86 -17.12 72.64
CA SER A 348 7.02 -18.59 72.69
C SER A 348 7.63 -19.08 71.37
N SER A 349 8.89 -19.51 71.26
CA SER A 349 9.59 -20.64 71.91
C SER A 349 9.18 -22.03 71.41
N SER A 350 10.03 -22.62 70.54
CA SER A 350 10.49 -24.01 70.69
C SER A 350 11.64 -24.28 69.72
N ASP A 351 12.77 -24.77 70.24
CA ASP A 351 13.98 -25.06 69.47
C ASP A 351 13.92 -26.36 68.65
N CYS A 352 14.88 -26.43 67.72
CA CYS A 352 15.56 -27.60 67.19
C CYS A 352 15.32 -28.97 67.87
N SER A 353 15.27 -30.04 67.07
CA SER A 353 16.19 -31.17 67.30
C SER A 353 16.41 -32.06 66.09
N ALA A 354 17.65 -32.54 66.01
CA ALA A 354 18.29 -33.28 64.94
C ALA A 354 17.94 -34.79 64.87
N ALA A 355 18.55 -35.42 63.86
CA ALA A 355 19.08 -36.80 63.84
C ALA A 355 18.26 -37.94 63.22
N SER A 356 19.01 -38.83 62.57
CA SER A 356 18.63 -40.06 61.86
C SER A 356 18.33 -41.22 62.83
N PRO A 357 17.78 -42.39 62.37
CA PRO A 357 18.62 -43.37 61.65
C PRO A 357 17.90 -44.20 60.54
N GLU A 358 18.69 -45.04 59.84
CA GLU A 358 18.19 -46.15 59.00
C GLU A 358 17.73 -47.36 59.84
N VAL A 359 16.99 -48.32 59.23
CA VAL A 359 17.28 -49.78 59.34
C VAL A 359 16.43 -50.60 58.33
N LYS A 360 16.86 -51.83 58.01
CA LYS A 360 16.31 -52.72 56.96
C LYS A 360 15.52 -53.91 57.51
N SER A 361 14.64 -54.49 56.69
CA SER A 361 14.29 -55.93 56.68
C SER A 361 13.50 -56.27 55.39
N THR A 362 13.25 -57.52 54.96
CA THR A 362 14.10 -58.67 54.52
C THR A 362 13.14 -59.82 54.13
N GLN A 363 13.17 -60.26 52.87
CA GLN A 363 12.88 -61.61 52.34
C GLN A 363 11.65 -62.45 52.79
N LYS A 364 10.96 -63.06 51.81
CA LYS A 364 11.01 -64.54 51.57
C LYS A 364 10.22 -65.02 50.34
N ASP A 365 10.78 -66.01 49.62
CA ASP A 365 10.08 -66.92 48.69
C ASP A 365 9.54 -68.17 49.44
N PRO A 366 8.79 -69.10 48.80
CA PRO A 366 9.47 -70.24 48.13
C PRO A 366 8.80 -70.92 46.90
N ASP A 367 9.65 -71.43 46.00
CA ASP A 367 9.59 -72.69 45.22
C ASP A 367 8.28 -73.34 44.70
N SER A 368 8.19 -73.62 43.38
CA SER A 368 8.64 -74.92 42.79
C SER A 368 8.06 -75.29 41.38
N SER A 369 8.98 -75.64 40.47
CA SER A 369 8.90 -76.64 39.36
C SER A 369 7.66 -76.81 38.46
N SER A 370 7.86 -76.68 37.13
CA SER A 370 8.17 -77.86 36.27
C SER A 370 8.49 -77.51 34.80
N GLN A 371 9.28 -78.38 34.17
CA GLN A 371 9.62 -78.48 32.73
C GLN A 371 9.46 -79.97 32.33
N PRO A 372 9.51 -80.44 31.06
CA PRO A 372 10.63 -80.22 30.13
C PRO A 372 10.29 -80.32 28.60
N CYS A 373 11.36 -80.52 27.80
CA CYS A 373 11.42 -80.96 26.39
C CYS A 373 11.11 -79.91 25.30
N LEU A 374 11.89 -79.68 24.22
CA LEU A 374 12.97 -80.37 23.44
C LEU A 374 12.49 -80.76 22.03
N GLY A 375 13.13 -80.18 21.00
CA GLY A 375 12.97 -80.56 19.59
C GLY A 375 14.03 -79.91 18.71
N ARG A 376 14.85 -80.71 18.01
CA ARG A 376 16.01 -80.22 17.23
C ARG A 376 16.36 -81.13 16.04
N SER A 377 16.02 -80.73 14.81
CA SER A 377 16.64 -81.18 13.56
C SER A 377 16.54 -80.05 12.53
N LYS A 378 17.48 -79.73 11.62
CA LYS A 378 18.52 -80.46 10.84
C LYS A 378 18.01 -81.27 9.63
N ASN A 379 18.36 -80.72 8.46
CA ASN A 379 19.04 -81.35 7.30
C ASN A 379 18.27 -82.09 6.19
N LEU A 380 18.32 -81.46 5.00
CA LEU A 380 18.88 -81.95 3.71
C LEU A 380 18.25 -83.16 2.96
N THR A 381 17.82 -82.91 1.71
CA THR A 381 18.29 -83.49 0.41
C THR A 381 17.21 -83.25 -0.67
N GLY A 382 17.44 -83.12 -1.99
CA GLY A 382 18.63 -82.92 -2.85
C GLY A 382 18.14 -82.34 -4.21
N ARG A 383 18.85 -81.43 -4.90
CA ARG A 383 19.81 -81.67 -6.02
C ARG A 383 19.28 -82.62 -7.11
N VAL A 384 19.49 -82.39 -8.42
CA VAL A 384 20.69 -82.03 -9.21
C VAL A 384 20.23 -81.17 -10.43
N LEU A 385 20.93 -80.15 -10.96
CA LEU A 385 22.20 -80.24 -11.71
C LEU A 385 22.97 -78.89 -11.76
N ASP A 386 24.31 -78.97 -11.67
CA ASP A 386 25.24 -77.83 -11.51
C ASP A 386 25.98 -77.43 -12.80
N ARG A 387 26.52 -76.19 -12.86
CA ARG A 387 27.95 -75.96 -13.21
C ARG A 387 28.54 -74.57 -12.84
N VAL A 388 29.21 -74.53 -11.69
CA VAL A 388 30.60 -74.06 -11.46
C VAL A 388 31.00 -72.57 -11.70
N LYS A 389 31.67 -71.98 -10.68
CA LYS A 389 32.42 -70.69 -10.59
C LYS A 389 33.96 -70.95 -10.83
N PRO A 390 34.94 -69.98 -10.87
CA PRO A 390 34.93 -68.62 -10.30
C PRO A 390 35.75 -67.47 -10.97
N ALA A 391 35.54 -66.25 -10.42
CA ALA A 391 36.50 -65.14 -10.16
C ALA A 391 37.40 -64.48 -11.26
N SER A 392 37.07 -63.20 -11.55
CA SER A 392 37.99 -62.09 -11.92
C SER A 392 38.63 -62.12 -13.34
N PRO A 393 39.20 -61.01 -13.91
CA PRO A 393 39.63 -59.76 -13.26
C PRO A 393 39.42 -58.40 -14.00
N SER A 394 39.40 -57.33 -13.17
CA SER A 394 40.07 -56.01 -13.33
C SER A 394 40.03 -55.12 -14.60
N LYS A 395 39.90 -53.80 -14.30
CA LYS A 395 40.69 -52.63 -14.82
C LYS A 395 40.31 -51.91 -16.14
N ARG A 396 40.31 -50.56 -16.01
CA ARG A 396 40.39 -49.48 -17.02
C ARG A 396 39.12 -49.23 -17.87
N GLY A 397 38.84 -47.99 -18.27
CA GLY A 397 39.50 -46.73 -17.86
C GLY A 397 39.01 -45.49 -18.60
N THR A 398 38.88 -44.37 -17.90
CA THR A 398 38.39 -43.09 -18.43
C THR A 398 39.53 -42.19 -18.92
N THR A 399 39.53 -41.84 -20.22
CA THR A 399 40.20 -40.66 -20.85
C THR A 399 40.14 -40.83 -22.39
N VAL A 400 40.15 -39.85 -23.29
CA VAL A 400 39.85 -38.40 -23.40
C VAL A 400 40.57 -37.90 -24.66
N CYS A 401 40.14 -36.74 -25.20
CA CYS A 401 40.91 -35.82 -26.10
C CYS A 401 40.96 -36.01 -27.64
N ASN A 402 40.64 -34.88 -28.28
CA ASN A 402 41.35 -34.22 -29.39
C ASN A 402 41.32 -34.76 -30.83
N LYS A 403 40.86 -33.88 -31.74
CA LYS A 403 41.80 -33.18 -32.64
C LYS A 403 41.27 -31.80 -33.09
N ALA A 404 42.18 -30.97 -33.59
CA ALA A 404 41.93 -29.58 -34.01
C ALA A 404 42.80 -29.20 -35.23
N LYS A 405 42.64 -27.95 -35.70
CA LYS A 405 43.49 -27.19 -36.65
C LYS A 405 43.27 -27.35 -38.19
N LYS A 406 42.62 -26.32 -38.76
CA LYS A 406 43.23 -25.28 -39.62
C LYS A 406 43.68 -25.63 -41.07
N LYS A 407 42.89 -25.20 -42.07
CA LYS A 407 43.23 -24.70 -43.44
C LYS A 407 41.92 -24.30 -44.17
N GLY A 408 41.82 -23.30 -45.06
CA GLY A 408 42.71 -22.16 -45.36
C GLY A 408 42.53 -21.58 -46.79
N ARG A 409 42.41 -20.22 -46.93
CA ARG A 409 42.32 -19.42 -48.19
C ARG A 409 41.04 -19.62 -49.06
N ALA A 410 40.57 -18.69 -49.91
CA ALA A 410 40.76 -17.21 -50.02
C ALA A 410 39.77 -16.60 -51.06
N GLY A 411 39.50 -15.29 -50.95
CA GLY A 411 38.91 -14.45 -52.02
C GLY A 411 37.41 -14.11 -51.89
N SER A 412 36.93 -12.92 -52.25
CA SER A 412 37.66 -11.67 -52.57
C SER A 412 36.79 -10.40 -52.49
N LYS A 413 37.45 -9.24 -52.28
CA LYS A 413 37.07 -7.84 -52.62
C LYS A 413 35.72 -7.22 -52.16
N LEU A 414 35.88 -6.26 -51.25
CA LEU A 414 35.61 -4.82 -51.41
C LEU A 414 34.25 -4.29 -51.96
N GLN A 415 33.64 -3.47 -51.09
CA GLN A 415 33.21 -2.06 -51.29
C GLN A 415 31.88 -1.65 -52.00
N LEU A 416 31.21 -0.77 -51.24
CA LEU A 416 30.59 0.52 -51.61
C LEU A 416 29.17 0.61 -52.19
N SER A 417 28.43 1.51 -51.51
CA SER A 417 27.34 2.40 -51.96
C SER A 417 26.06 1.81 -52.57
N GLY A 418 25.02 2.65 -52.65
CA GLY A 418 23.72 2.31 -53.24
C GLY A 418 22.53 2.44 -52.28
N CYS A 419 22.22 3.66 -51.83
CA CYS A 419 20.84 3.95 -51.44
C CYS A 419 20.00 4.12 -52.71
N ASN A 420 18.80 3.54 -52.76
CA ASN A 420 17.63 4.17 -53.38
C ASN A 420 16.33 3.41 -53.03
N GLN A 421 15.22 4.14 -53.05
CA GLN A 421 13.86 3.59 -52.94
C GLN A 421 13.37 3.12 -54.33
N SER A 422 12.40 2.21 -54.36
CA SER A 422 11.45 2.11 -55.48
C SER A 422 10.04 1.73 -55.04
N THR A 423 9.17 2.71 -55.26
CA THR A 423 7.70 2.80 -55.38
C THR A 423 6.85 1.52 -55.53
N ILE A 424 5.62 1.61 -55.00
CA ILE A 424 4.48 0.72 -55.26
C ILE A 424 4.03 0.80 -56.73
N THR A 425 3.81 -0.33 -57.42
CA THR A 425 2.59 -0.65 -58.22
C THR A 425 2.70 -2.00 -58.95
N GLU A 426 1.79 -2.93 -58.65
CA GLU A 426 1.26 -4.06 -59.46
C GLU A 426 0.35 -4.86 -58.51
N PHE A 427 -0.96 -4.61 -58.42
CA PHE A 427 -2.03 -4.85 -59.40
C PHE A 427 -2.20 -6.32 -59.79
N PHE A 428 -3.43 -6.83 -59.68
CA PHE A 428 -3.75 -8.26 -59.68
C PHE A 428 -3.45 -8.95 -61.02
N GLY A 429 -2.67 -10.03 -60.99
CA GLY A 429 -2.19 -10.68 -62.22
C GLY A 429 -1.81 -12.16 -62.11
N LYS A 430 -2.70 -13.03 -61.59
CA LYS A 430 -2.73 -14.49 -61.89
C LYS A 430 -3.96 -15.21 -61.35
N LEU A 431 -4.93 -15.50 -62.23
CA LEU A 431 -5.88 -16.61 -62.10
C LEU A 431 -6.03 -17.29 -63.46
N SER A 432 -5.73 -18.59 -63.52
CA SER A 432 -5.82 -19.46 -64.70
C SER A 432 -5.60 -20.90 -64.25
N ILE A 433 -6.26 -21.94 -64.77
CA ILE A 433 -7.38 -22.03 -65.72
C ILE A 433 -8.19 -23.29 -65.35
N GLY A 434 -9.51 -23.28 -65.54
CA GLY A 434 -10.38 -24.46 -65.45
C GLY A 434 -11.66 -24.25 -66.24
N LYS A 435 -11.89 -25.04 -67.31
CA LYS A 435 -13.01 -24.87 -68.26
C LYS A 435 -14.15 -25.85 -67.96
N HIS A 436 -15.40 -25.43 -68.17
CA HIS A 436 -16.34 -25.90 -69.23
C HIS A 436 -17.74 -25.21 -69.07
N PRO A 437 -18.66 -25.17 -70.07
CA PRO A 437 -19.21 -23.87 -70.51
C PRO A 437 -20.72 -23.82 -70.86
N THR A 438 -21.18 -22.62 -71.29
CA THR A 438 -22.43 -22.31 -72.07
C THR A 438 -23.78 -22.55 -71.35
N ASN A 439 -24.82 -21.72 -71.47
CA ASN A 439 -25.32 -21.06 -72.69
C ASN A 439 -26.33 -19.90 -72.41
N GLY A 440 -26.65 -19.06 -73.43
CA GLY A 440 -27.93 -18.31 -73.52
C GLY A 440 -28.02 -16.86 -72.96
N LYS A 441 -28.61 -15.91 -73.73
CA LYS A 441 -28.84 -14.48 -73.37
C LYS A 441 -30.34 -14.19 -73.11
N GLY A 442 -30.67 -13.12 -72.35
CA GLY A 442 -32.02 -12.54 -72.36
C GLY A 442 -32.30 -11.34 -71.42
N SER A 443 -32.29 -10.12 -71.97
CA SER A 443 -32.93 -8.87 -71.45
C SER A 443 -32.43 -8.20 -70.15
N GLN A 444 -32.90 -6.96 -69.93
CA GLN A 444 -32.33 -5.94 -69.03
C GLN A 444 -32.85 -5.98 -67.59
N VAL A 445 -31.98 -5.59 -66.65
CA VAL A 445 -32.30 -4.97 -65.36
C VAL A 445 -31.26 -3.86 -65.12
N GLY A 446 -31.70 -2.61 -64.90
CA GLY A 446 -30.85 -1.53 -64.38
C GLY A 446 -30.54 -1.79 -62.91
N SER A 447 -29.33 -1.54 -62.44
CA SER A 447 -28.84 -2.25 -61.26
C SER A 447 -29.33 -1.67 -59.94
N VAL A 448 -29.63 -2.58 -59.02
CA VAL A 448 -29.77 -2.27 -57.59
C VAL A 448 -28.47 -1.65 -57.04
N ASN A 449 -27.33 -1.85 -57.70
CA ASN A 449 -26.05 -1.21 -57.37
C ASN A 449 -26.11 0.31 -57.58
N GLU A 450 -26.50 0.81 -58.76
CA GLU A 450 -26.55 2.26 -59.02
C GLU A 450 -27.48 2.99 -58.01
N LEU A 451 -28.59 2.36 -57.62
CA LEU A 451 -29.48 2.85 -56.55
C LEU A 451 -28.81 2.82 -55.17
N ASN A 452 -28.13 1.72 -54.81
CA ASN A 452 -27.40 1.61 -53.55
C ASN A 452 -26.27 2.64 -53.46
N ASP A 453 -25.52 2.83 -54.55
CA ASP A 453 -24.37 3.73 -54.61
C ASP A 453 -24.81 5.20 -54.54
N PHE A 454 -25.86 5.60 -55.26
CA PHE A 454 -26.47 6.92 -55.11
C PHE A 454 -26.96 7.16 -53.66
N LEU A 455 -27.65 6.18 -53.05
CA LEU A 455 -28.11 6.27 -51.66
C LEU A 455 -26.97 6.31 -50.63
N LEU A 456 -25.84 5.68 -50.93
CA LEU A 456 -24.62 5.72 -50.12
C LEU A 456 -23.97 7.11 -50.20
N ILE A 457 -23.94 7.72 -51.39
CA ILE A 457 -23.39 9.07 -51.62
C ILE A 457 -24.23 10.15 -50.91
N ILE A 458 -25.57 10.07 -50.98
CA ILE A 458 -26.45 10.97 -50.21
C ILE A 458 -26.68 10.51 -48.76
N ASN A 459 -25.90 9.51 -48.31
CA ASN A 459 -25.85 8.98 -46.95
C ASN A 459 -27.22 8.65 -46.32
N GLY A 460 -28.14 8.14 -47.13
CA GLY A 460 -29.51 7.78 -46.73
C GLY A 460 -30.50 8.93 -46.58
N GLY A 461 -30.17 10.16 -46.99
CA GLY A 461 -31.02 11.36 -46.86
C GLY A 461 -32.36 11.34 -47.61
N MET A 462 -32.61 10.34 -48.46
CA MET A 462 -33.84 10.14 -49.23
C MET A 462 -34.31 8.68 -49.13
N PRO A 463 -35.63 8.40 -48.99
CA PRO A 463 -36.14 7.03 -49.00
C PRO A 463 -35.95 6.35 -50.37
N ARG A 464 -35.58 5.06 -50.34
CA ARG A 464 -35.25 4.24 -51.54
C ARG A 464 -36.14 4.50 -52.75
N ASN A 465 -37.46 4.47 -52.59
CA ASN A 465 -38.41 4.58 -53.70
C ASN A 465 -38.33 5.94 -54.42
N ALA A 466 -38.06 7.04 -53.70
CA ALA A 466 -37.88 8.36 -54.29
C ALA A 466 -36.52 8.46 -55.01
N ALA A 467 -35.47 7.85 -54.46
CA ALA A 467 -34.17 7.76 -55.11
C ALA A 467 -34.23 6.93 -56.41
N THR A 468 -34.99 5.83 -56.44
CA THR A 468 -35.25 5.06 -57.67
C THR A 468 -35.97 5.91 -58.71
N ALA A 469 -37.04 6.61 -58.33
CA ALA A 469 -37.78 7.47 -59.24
C ALA A 469 -36.94 8.64 -59.78
N LEU A 470 -36.03 9.19 -58.97
CA LEU A 470 -35.10 10.24 -59.39
C LEU A 470 -34.06 9.70 -60.38
N LEU A 471 -33.47 8.54 -60.10
CA LEU A 471 -32.55 7.85 -61.03
C LEU A 471 -33.26 7.46 -62.33
N GLU A 472 -34.47 6.91 -62.29
CA GLU A 472 -35.25 6.61 -63.51
C GLU A 472 -35.49 7.87 -64.35
N LYS A 473 -35.79 9.02 -63.70
CA LYS A 473 -35.95 10.33 -64.35
C LYS A 473 -34.65 10.83 -64.99
N THR A 474 -33.48 10.56 -64.39
CA THR A 474 -32.15 10.85 -64.97
C THR A 474 -31.56 9.71 -65.81
N ARG A 475 -32.34 8.67 -66.12
CA ARG A 475 -31.92 7.48 -66.89
C ARG A 475 -30.74 6.72 -66.26
N TRP A 476 -30.70 6.67 -64.93
CA TRP A 476 -29.72 6.02 -64.08
C TRP A 476 -28.31 6.64 -64.12
N ASP A 477 -28.19 7.89 -64.61
CA ASP A 477 -27.00 8.69 -64.37
C ASP A 477 -27.01 9.24 -62.93
N ILE A 478 -26.07 8.74 -62.13
CA ILE A 478 -25.88 9.09 -60.71
C ILE A 478 -25.46 10.56 -60.55
N ASN A 479 -24.63 11.11 -61.44
CA ASN A 479 -24.19 12.51 -61.33
C ASN A 479 -25.34 13.46 -61.66
N ALA A 480 -26.11 13.17 -62.70
CA ALA A 480 -27.31 13.95 -63.02
C ALA A 480 -28.38 13.84 -61.91
N ALA A 481 -28.48 12.69 -61.23
CA ALA A 481 -29.36 12.53 -60.07
C ALA A 481 -28.86 13.32 -58.84
N LEU A 482 -27.55 13.40 -58.62
CA LEU A 482 -26.94 14.21 -57.55
C LEU A 482 -27.11 15.71 -57.83
N ASP A 483 -26.87 16.16 -59.07
CA ASP A 483 -27.11 17.55 -59.48
C ASP A 483 -28.59 17.92 -59.29
N HIS A 484 -29.54 17.04 -59.65
CA HIS A 484 -30.96 17.29 -59.37
C HIS A 484 -31.22 17.36 -57.86
N TYR A 485 -30.77 16.37 -57.10
CA TYR A 485 -30.96 16.28 -55.65
C TYR A 485 -30.43 17.52 -54.92
N TYR A 486 -29.24 18.01 -55.27
CA TYR A 486 -28.65 19.17 -54.62
C TYR A 486 -29.13 20.52 -55.19
N THR A 487 -29.47 20.61 -56.48
CA THR A 487 -30.06 21.85 -57.06
C THR A 487 -31.46 22.10 -56.48
N ASP A 488 -32.28 21.06 -56.39
CA ASP A 488 -33.62 21.12 -55.80
C ASP A 488 -33.54 21.42 -54.27
N CYS A 489 -32.41 21.15 -53.60
CA CYS A 489 -32.17 21.52 -52.19
C CYS A 489 -31.73 22.98 -51.95
N VAL A 490 -31.40 23.77 -52.99
CA VAL A 490 -30.83 25.12 -52.86
C VAL A 490 -31.84 26.25 -53.16
N THR A 491 -33.09 25.91 -53.53
CA THR A 491 -34.06 26.89 -54.08
C THR A 491 -35.42 26.99 -53.34
N VAL A 492 -35.41 27.06 -52.00
CA VAL A 492 -36.48 27.78 -51.26
C VAL A 492 -35.90 28.66 -50.15
N THR A 493 -36.04 29.97 -50.31
CA THR A 493 -36.05 30.93 -49.19
C THR A 493 -37.44 31.54 -49.08
N SER A 494 -37.76 32.02 -47.86
CA SER A 494 -38.88 32.91 -47.51
C SER A 494 -40.34 32.41 -47.64
N ASP A 495 -41.06 32.67 -46.55
CA ASP A 495 -42.49 33.01 -46.43
C ASP A 495 -43.59 31.93 -46.31
N ASP A 496 -44.51 32.29 -45.39
CA ASP A 496 -45.91 31.88 -45.19
C ASP A 496 -46.30 30.51 -44.58
N LYS A 497 -46.73 30.60 -43.30
CA LYS A 497 -47.91 30.00 -42.65
C LYS A 497 -47.83 28.62 -41.96
N GLU A 498 -48.44 28.60 -40.77
CA GLU A 498 -48.74 27.42 -39.96
C GLU A 498 -49.95 26.63 -40.50
N SER A 499 -49.81 25.31 -40.61
CA SER A 499 -50.81 24.28 -40.26
C SER A 499 -50.18 22.90 -40.61
N VAL A 500 -50.50 21.77 -39.97
CA VAL A 500 -51.73 21.38 -39.25
C VAL A 500 -51.42 20.82 -37.86
N LEU A 501 -52.25 21.20 -36.88
CA LEU A 501 -52.32 20.56 -35.55
C LEU A 501 -53.56 19.67 -35.47
N TYR A 502 -53.41 18.42 -35.01
CA TYR A 502 -54.40 17.67 -34.22
C TYR A 502 -53.64 16.56 -33.45
N ASN A 503 -53.88 16.27 -32.18
CA ASN A 503 -55.06 16.58 -31.35
C ASN A 503 -54.69 17.24 -30.00
N MET A 504 -55.56 18.17 -29.53
CA MET A 504 -56.14 18.29 -28.18
C MET A 504 -55.27 17.97 -26.93
N VAL A 505 -55.11 18.83 -25.90
CA VAL A 505 -55.85 20.05 -25.47
C VAL A 505 -54.89 21.06 -24.77
N SER A 506 -55.26 22.35 -24.77
CA SER A 506 -54.94 23.44 -23.82
C SER A 506 -54.70 23.03 -22.34
N GLU A 507 -54.04 23.79 -21.45
CA GLU A 507 -53.36 25.12 -21.43
C GLU A 507 -52.47 25.16 -20.14
N GLN A 508 -51.74 26.19 -19.65
CA GLN A 508 -51.50 27.64 -19.86
C GLN A 508 -50.11 27.92 -19.17
N CYS A 509 -49.38 29.05 -19.13
CA CYS A 509 -49.32 30.42 -19.71
C CYS A 509 -47.86 30.93 -19.41
N GLY A 510 -47.21 31.92 -20.03
CA GLY A 510 -47.47 32.71 -21.24
C GLY A 510 -46.71 34.06 -21.22
N ASN A 511 -45.55 34.15 -21.89
CA ASN A 511 -44.74 35.36 -22.21
C ASN A 511 -44.00 36.06 -21.03
N THR A 512 -42.84 36.72 -21.22
CA THR A 512 -42.69 37.98 -21.98
C THR A 512 -41.22 38.40 -22.27
N ILE A 513 -40.88 38.53 -23.57
CA ILE A 513 -40.03 39.57 -24.23
C ILE A 513 -38.61 39.90 -23.69
N CYS A 514 -37.58 39.44 -24.44
CA CYS A 514 -36.51 40.18 -25.17
C CYS A 514 -35.62 41.27 -24.47
N LYS A 515 -34.51 41.84 -25.03
CA LYS A 515 -34.06 42.01 -26.45
C LYS A 515 -32.58 42.49 -26.57
N THR A 516 -31.87 42.17 -27.69
CA THR A 516 -30.79 42.97 -28.39
C THR A 516 -29.47 43.38 -27.66
N GLU A 517 -28.28 43.57 -28.28
CA GLU A 517 -27.65 43.14 -29.58
C GLU A 517 -26.16 43.62 -29.68
N LYS A 518 -25.39 43.06 -30.65
CA LYS A 518 -24.18 43.63 -31.35
C LYS A 518 -22.86 43.79 -30.56
N GLU A 519 -21.66 43.37 -31.03
CA GLU A 519 -20.87 43.58 -32.29
C GLU A 519 -20.08 44.94 -32.30
N ILE A 520 -18.89 45.15 -32.91
CA ILE A 520 -18.18 44.48 -34.03
C ILE A 520 -16.64 44.84 -34.13
N ASN A 521 -15.82 44.03 -34.83
CA ASN A 521 -14.51 44.36 -35.51
C ASN A 521 -13.21 44.72 -34.72
N SER A 522 -11.95 44.66 -35.25
CA SER A 522 -11.36 44.24 -36.57
C SER A 522 -9.80 44.11 -36.62
N LEU A 523 -9.28 43.30 -37.58
CA LEU A 523 -7.99 43.43 -38.37
C LEU A 523 -6.59 43.32 -37.66
N GLU A 524 -5.43 42.89 -38.26
CA GLU A 524 -5.08 42.17 -39.53
C GLU A 524 -3.62 41.60 -39.53
N GLY A 525 -3.27 40.64 -40.42
CA GLY A 525 -1.88 40.22 -40.81
C GLY A 525 -1.17 39.13 -39.95
N THR A 526 -0.30 38.22 -40.46
CA THR A 526 0.18 37.93 -41.85
C THR A 526 0.77 36.49 -42.00
N THR A 527 0.46 35.77 -43.09
CA THR A 527 1.21 34.64 -43.74
C THR A 527 1.85 33.49 -42.93
N ASN A 528 1.27 32.27 -42.94
CA ASN A 528 1.75 31.07 -43.70
C ASN A 528 1.13 29.71 -43.25
N PHE A 529 1.02 28.75 -44.17
CA PHE A 529 0.39 27.42 -44.02
C PHE A 529 1.26 26.37 -43.28
N PRO A 530 0.67 25.36 -42.60
CA PRO A 530 0.41 24.08 -43.28
C PRO A 530 -0.89 23.31 -42.89
N SER A 531 -1.29 22.39 -43.78
CA SER A 531 -2.17 21.21 -43.59
C SER A 531 -3.55 21.37 -42.91
N LEU A 532 -4.61 21.32 -43.71
CA LEU A 532 -5.97 21.01 -43.27
C LEU A 532 -6.11 19.51 -42.94
N ALA A 533 -5.89 19.14 -41.68
CA ALA A 533 -6.48 17.93 -41.11
C ALA A 533 -7.81 18.30 -40.44
N VAL A 534 -8.94 17.91 -41.04
CA VAL A 534 -10.26 18.14 -40.45
C VAL A 534 -10.36 17.28 -39.19
N LYS A 535 -10.49 17.93 -38.03
CA LYS A 535 -10.81 17.24 -36.77
C LYS A 535 -12.28 16.87 -36.76
N GLU A 536 -12.58 15.60 -37.04
CA GLU A 536 -13.73 14.97 -36.41
C GLU A 536 -13.46 14.93 -34.90
N ILE A 537 -14.24 15.69 -34.13
CA ILE A 537 -14.23 15.61 -32.66
C ILE A 537 -15.09 14.40 -32.31
N SER A 538 -14.45 13.27 -31.98
CA SER A 538 -15.16 12.01 -31.80
C SER A 538 -16.03 12.01 -30.54
N THR A 539 -17.18 11.35 -30.63
CA THR A 539 -18.09 11.14 -29.50
C THR A 539 -17.52 10.20 -28.43
N GLU A 540 -16.37 9.58 -28.66
CA GLU A 540 -15.79 8.52 -27.84
C GLU A 540 -15.19 9.02 -26.51
N GLU A 541 -14.60 10.24 -26.48
CA GLU A 541 -14.06 10.84 -25.25
C GLU A 541 -15.16 11.12 -24.20
N SER A 542 -16.42 11.31 -24.63
CA SER A 542 -17.53 11.65 -23.74
C SER A 542 -17.85 10.55 -22.72
N VAL A 543 -17.83 9.28 -23.15
CA VAL A 543 -18.31 8.16 -22.32
C VAL A 543 -17.25 7.71 -21.31
N GLU A 544 -15.95 7.86 -21.59
CA GLU A 544 -14.92 7.67 -20.56
C GLU A 544 -14.99 8.79 -19.50
N ALA A 545 -15.35 10.02 -19.87
CA ALA A 545 -15.58 11.08 -18.90
C ALA A 545 -16.76 10.79 -17.95
N PHE A 546 -17.87 10.23 -18.43
CA PHE A 546 -19.09 10.07 -17.63
C PHE A 546 -18.94 9.15 -16.40
N ILE A 547 -18.18 8.06 -16.48
CA ILE A 547 -17.99 7.14 -15.32
C ILE A 547 -17.32 7.85 -14.13
N SER A 548 -16.54 8.92 -14.40
CA SER A 548 -15.89 9.74 -13.38
C SER A 548 -16.78 10.78 -12.68
N LEU A 549 -18.05 10.92 -13.11
CA LEU A 549 -19.01 11.87 -12.53
C LEU A 549 -19.35 11.55 -11.06
N PRO A 550 -19.72 12.57 -10.25
CA PRO A 550 -20.36 12.37 -8.95
C PRO A 550 -21.59 11.47 -9.06
N LEU A 551 -21.89 10.71 -8.00
CA LEU A 551 -22.96 9.71 -7.98
C LEU A 551 -24.33 10.30 -8.35
N GLU A 552 -24.57 11.54 -7.89
CA GLU A 552 -25.77 12.35 -8.07
C GLU A 552 -25.94 12.85 -9.51
N LYS A 553 -24.85 12.90 -10.28
CA LYS A 553 -24.82 13.33 -11.69
C LYS A 553 -24.74 12.16 -12.66
N TYR A 554 -24.58 10.93 -12.17
CA TYR A 554 -24.45 9.75 -13.02
C TYR A 554 -25.79 9.05 -13.23
N SER A 555 -26.27 9.04 -14.47
CA SER A 555 -27.41 8.22 -14.92
C SER A 555 -26.93 6.83 -15.35
N PRO A 556 -27.38 5.74 -14.70
CA PRO A 556 -26.94 4.38 -15.04
C PRO A 556 -27.38 3.88 -16.43
N VAL A 557 -28.37 4.53 -17.04
CA VAL A 557 -28.87 4.19 -18.38
C VAL A 557 -28.21 5.06 -19.44
N GLU A 558 -28.33 6.39 -19.32
CA GLU A 558 -27.85 7.34 -20.33
C GLU A 558 -26.32 7.40 -20.45
N HIS A 559 -25.59 7.03 -19.40
CA HIS A 559 -24.11 7.06 -19.37
C HIS A 559 -23.48 5.66 -19.46
N ALA A 560 -24.25 4.65 -19.87
CA ALA A 560 -23.73 3.34 -20.25
C ALA A 560 -23.20 3.35 -21.70
N CYS A 561 -22.51 2.28 -22.11
CA CYS A 561 -22.03 2.09 -23.49
C CYS A 561 -22.73 0.94 -24.24
N TRP A 562 -23.90 0.52 -23.76
CA TRP A 562 -24.78 -0.49 -24.34
C TRP A 562 -26.23 -0.20 -23.89
N LYS A 563 -27.22 -0.88 -24.47
CA LYS A 563 -28.64 -0.66 -24.19
C LYS A 563 -29.22 -1.72 -23.24
N ALA A 564 -30.36 -1.40 -22.62
CA ALA A 564 -31.08 -2.34 -21.76
C ALA A 564 -31.44 -3.63 -22.54
N GLY A 565 -31.10 -4.79 -21.97
CA GLY A 565 -31.28 -6.09 -22.61
C GLY A 565 -30.19 -6.51 -23.60
N GLU A 566 -29.21 -5.65 -23.89
CA GLU A 566 -27.95 -6.07 -24.53
C GLU A 566 -27.00 -6.64 -23.46
N PRO A 567 -26.16 -7.65 -23.76
CA PRO A 567 -25.15 -8.15 -22.83
C PRO A 567 -24.02 -7.12 -22.65
N ALA A 568 -23.48 -7.00 -21.44
CA ALA A 568 -22.57 -5.89 -21.12
C ALA A 568 -21.17 -6.08 -21.77
N PRO A 569 -20.63 -5.05 -22.45
CA PRO A 569 -19.33 -5.11 -23.08
C PRO A 569 -18.18 -5.01 -22.07
N TYR A 570 -17.16 -5.85 -22.21
CA TYR A 570 -15.95 -5.83 -21.38
C TYR A 570 -15.23 -4.47 -21.42
N LEU A 571 -15.34 -3.76 -22.54
CA LEU A 571 -14.92 -2.38 -22.71
C LEU A 571 -15.39 -1.43 -21.58
N HIS A 572 -16.58 -1.64 -21.00
CA HIS A 572 -17.06 -0.83 -19.88
C HIS A 572 -16.18 -1.01 -18.63
N LEU A 573 -15.78 -2.26 -18.34
CA LEU A 573 -14.80 -2.55 -17.29
C LEU A 573 -13.43 -1.99 -17.66
N ALA A 574 -12.98 -2.14 -18.90
CA ALA A 574 -11.66 -1.67 -19.34
C ALA A 574 -11.50 -0.14 -19.25
N ARG A 575 -12.52 0.65 -19.62
CA ARG A 575 -12.54 2.11 -19.42
C ARG A 575 -12.61 2.47 -17.94
N THR A 576 -13.45 1.79 -17.15
CA THR A 576 -13.49 1.96 -15.68
C THR A 576 -12.13 1.70 -15.03
N PHE A 577 -11.44 0.63 -15.44
CA PHE A 577 -10.11 0.25 -14.97
C PHE A 577 -9.04 1.29 -15.33
N ASN A 578 -9.11 1.89 -16.52
CA ASN A 578 -8.22 2.97 -16.95
C ASN A 578 -8.38 4.25 -16.09
N LEU A 579 -9.61 4.61 -15.73
CA LEU A 579 -9.89 5.72 -14.82
C LEU A 579 -9.43 5.43 -13.38
N VAL A 580 -9.76 4.24 -12.88
CA VAL A 580 -9.49 3.79 -11.52
C VAL A 580 -7.98 3.62 -11.27
N GLU A 581 -7.20 3.20 -12.27
CA GLU A 581 -5.74 3.16 -12.22
C GLU A 581 -5.08 4.54 -12.11
N LYS A 582 -5.67 5.56 -12.74
CA LYS A 582 -5.18 6.96 -12.71
C LYS A 582 -5.52 7.67 -11.40
N GLU A 583 -6.52 7.18 -10.66
CA GLU A 583 -7.03 7.80 -9.44
C GLU A 583 -6.23 7.38 -8.19
N LYS A 584 -5.94 8.33 -7.31
CA LYS A 584 -5.22 8.11 -6.04
C LYS A 584 -6.14 8.12 -4.82
N GLY A 585 -7.30 8.77 -4.91
CA GLY A 585 -8.28 8.88 -3.83
C GLY A 585 -9.24 7.71 -3.77
N LYS A 586 -9.08 6.80 -2.80
CA LYS A 586 -9.93 5.60 -2.61
C LYS A 586 -11.44 5.89 -2.68
N ILE A 587 -11.90 7.02 -2.15
CA ILE A 587 -13.33 7.40 -2.18
C ILE A 587 -13.81 7.57 -3.63
N LYS A 588 -13.06 8.30 -4.46
CA LYS A 588 -13.38 8.52 -5.88
C LYS A 588 -13.25 7.22 -6.70
N THR A 589 -12.31 6.34 -6.35
CA THR A 589 -12.26 4.96 -6.87
C THR A 589 -13.53 4.17 -6.56
N ILE A 590 -14.07 4.27 -5.33
CA ILE A 590 -15.34 3.63 -4.97
C ILE A 590 -16.49 4.23 -5.79
N CYS A 591 -16.56 5.55 -5.97
CA CYS A 591 -17.60 6.17 -6.79
C CYS A 591 -17.56 5.72 -8.26
N MET A 592 -16.39 5.65 -8.88
CA MET A 592 -16.22 5.15 -10.26
C MET A 592 -16.69 3.70 -10.41
N LEU A 593 -16.29 2.82 -9.48
CA LEU A 593 -16.73 1.43 -9.47
C LEU A 593 -18.24 1.30 -9.17
N CYS A 594 -18.78 2.17 -8.31
CA CYS A 594 -20.21 2.22 -7.99
C CYS A 594 -21.05 2.64 -9.21
N ASN A 595 -20.62 3.66 -9.96
CA ASN A 595 -21.26 4.05 -11.22
C ASN A 595 -21.26 2.91 -12.23
N MET A 596 -20.12 2.23 -12.42
CA MET A 596 -20.00 1.05 -13.29
C MET A 596 -20.95 -0.08 -12.86
N PHE A 597 -21.01 -0.41 -11.56
CA PHE A 597 -21.92 -1.43 -11.06
C PHE A 597 -23.40 -1.02 -11.18
N ARG A 598 -23.75 0.26 -10.99
CA ARG A 598 -25.13 0.76 -11.19
C ARG A 598 -25.60 0.52 -12.63
N SER A 599 -24.74 0.75 -13.64
CA SER A 599 -25.10 0.51 -15.05
C SER A 599 -25.25 -0.97 -15.37
N LEU A 600 -24.42 -1.84 -14.79
CA LEU A 600 -24.64 -3.30 -14.88
C LEU A 600 -25.96 -3.72 -14.22
N LEU A 601 -26.27 -3.22 -13.02
CA LEU A 601 -27.52 -3.50 -12.31
C LEU A 601 -28.77 -3.04 -13.08
N ALA A 602 -28.69 -1.89 -13.75
CA ALA A 602 -29.82 -1.30 -14.49
C ALA A 602 -30.08 -1.96 -15.87
N LEU A 603 -29.04 -2.50 -16.52
CA LEU A 603 -29.13 -2.93 -17.93
C LEU A 603 -28.89 -4.43 -18.15
N SER A 604 -28.01 -5.05 -17.34
CA SER A 604 -27.50 -6.41 -17.53
C SER A 604 -27.10 -7.05 -16.18
N PRO A 605 -28.04 -7.28 -15.24
CA PRO A 605 -27.70 -7.70 -13.87
C PRO A 605 -26.94 -9.04 -13.80
N GLU A 606 -27.15 -9.92 -14.78
CA GLU A 606 -26.44 -11.21 -14.91
C GLU A 606 -24.92 -11.05 -15.21
N ASP A 607 -24.45 -9.88 -15.66
CA ASP A 607 -23.03 -9.58 -15.85
C ASP A 607 -22.35 -9.11 -14.54
N VAL A 608 -23.10 -8.82 -13.46
CA VAL A 608 -22.55 -8.26 -12.21
C VAL A 608 -21.60 -9.23 -11.51
N LEU A 609 -21.97 -10.50 -11.32
CA LEU A 609 -21.10 -11.49 -10.67
C LEU A 609 -19.82 -11.77 -11.49
N PRO A 610 -19.89 -12.03 -12.82
CA PRO A 610 -18.73 -12.02 -13.71
C PRO A 610 -17.87 -10.74 -13.62
N ALA A 611 -18.48 -9.56 -13.58
CA ALA A 611 -17.77 -8.29 -13.45
C ALA A 611 -17.01 -8.17 -12.12
N VAL A 612 -17.63 -8.52 -10.99
CA VAL A 612 -16.95 -8.55 -9.67
C VAL A 612 -15.76 -9.52 -9.71
N TYR A 613 -15.92 -10.70 -10.32
CA TYR A 613 -14.81 -11.64 -10.51
C TYR A 613 -13.66 -11.04 -11.35
N LEU A 614 -13.97 -10.37 -12.46
CA LEU A 614 -12.96 -9.71 -13.29
C LEU A 614 -12.28 -8.53 -12.58
N CYS A 615 -13.03 -7.66 -11.88
CA CYS A 615 -12.48 -6.59 -11.04
C CYS A 615 -11.53 -7.10 -9.95
N THR A 616 -11.75 -8.33 -9.48
CA THR A 616 -10.95 -8.97 -8.42
C THR A 616 -9.81 -9.84 -8.96
N ASN A 617 -9.65 -9.95 -10.29
CA ASN A 617 -8.68 -10.84 -10.95
C ASN A 617 -8.83 -12.31 -10.50
N LYS A 618 -10.07 -12.76 -10.35
CA LYS A 618 -10.45 -14.13 -9.98
C LYS A 618 -11.41 -14.72 -11.02
N ILE A 619 -11.58 -16.05 -10.99
CA ILE A 619 -12.49 -16.77 -11.89
C ILE A 619 -13.48 -17.69 -11.16
N ALA A 620 -13.26 -17.96 -9.87
CA ALA A 620 -14.09 -18.73 -8.96
C ALA A 620 -13.64 -18.41 -7.51
N PRO A 621 -14.29 -18.96 -6.46
CA PRO A 621 -13.78 -18.90 -5.09
C PRO A 621 -12.40 -19.56 -4.96
N ASP A 622 -11.55 -19.02 -4.10
CA ASP A 622 -10.15 -19.48 -3.93
C ASP A 622 -10.07 -20.97 -3.55
N HIS A 623 -11.07 -21.45 -2.80
CA HIS A 623 -11.14 -22.82 -2.28
C HIS A 623 -11.51 -23.88 -3.32
N GLU A 624 -11.91 -23.49 -4.54
CA GLU A 624 -12.11 -24.41 -5.68
C GLU A 624 -10.82 -24.68 -6.46
N ASN A 625 -9.71 -24.00 -6.12
CA ASN A 625 -8.42 -24.08 -6.80
C ASN A 625 -8.51 -23.84 -8.33
N MET A 626 -9.50 -23.09 -8.80
CA MET A 626 -9.66 -22.75 -10.23
C MET A 626 -8.69 -21.64 -10.63
N GLU A 627 -7.55 -22.04 -11.20
CA GLU A 627 -6.57 -21.11 -11.76
C GLU A 627 -6.43 -21.22 -13.27
N LEU A 628 -6.23 -20.09 -13.96
CA LEU A 628 -5.95 -20.04 -15.40
C LEU A 628 -4.77 -20.93 -15.82
N ASN A 629 -3.78 -21.11 -14.94
CA ASN A 629 -2.56 -21.88 -15.20
C ASN A 629 -1.89 -21.50 -16.54
N ILE A 630 -1.63 -20.19 -16.66
CA ILE A 630 -0.89 -19.53 -17.74
C ILE A 630 0.38 -18.91 -17.13
N GLY A 631 1.53 -19.16 -17.75
CA GLY A 631 2.78 -18.45 -17.46
C GLY A 631 3.01 -17.30 -18.43
N GLY A 632 3.68 -16.22 -17.98
CA GLY A 632 3.88 -15.00 -18.78
C GLY A 632 4.50 -15.24 -20.16
N GLY A 633 5.41 -16.23 -20.31
CA GLY A 633 5.97 -16.60 -21.61
C GLY A 633 4.95 -17.06 -22.65
N LEU A 634 3.84 -17.70 -22.23
CA LEU A 634 2.75 -18.07 -23.14
C LEU A 634 1.99 -16.82 -23.64
N VAL A 635 1.80 -15.84 -22.75
CA VAL A 635 1.20 -14.54 -23.08
C VAL A 635 2.12 -13.74 -24.00
N THR A 636 3.43 -13.72 -23.76
CA THR A 636 4.44 -13.12 -24.66
C THR A 636 4.37 -13.70 -26.06
N THR A 637 4.30 -15.03 -26.20
CA THR A 637 4.21 -15.70 -27.51
C THR A 637 2.85 -15.53 -28.18
N ALA A 638 1.77 -15.33 -27.43
CA ALA A 638 0.47 -14.96 -27.99
C ALA A 638 0.45 -13.49 -28.47
N LEU A 639 1.12 -12.59 -27.74
CA LEU A 639 1.28 -11.19 -28.11
C LEU A 639 2.16 -11.03 -29.36
N GLU A 640 3.30 -11.73 -29.42
CA GLU A 640 4.19 -11.81 -30.59
C GLU A 640 3.42 -12.26 -31.86
N GLN A 641 2.51 -13.24 -31.73
CA GLN A 641 1.69 -13.72 -32.84
C GLN A 641 0.42 -12.89 -33.14
N THR A 642 0.00 -11.98 -32.25
CA THR A 642 -1.16 -11.11 -32.49
C THR A 642 -0.73 -9.74 -33.03
N CYS A 643 0.33 -9.17 -32.45
CA CYS A 643 0.86 -7.87 -32.82
C CYS A 643 1.92 -7.95 -33.95
N GLY A 644 2.49 -9.13 -34.22
CA GLY A 644 3.55 -9.32 -35.22
C GLY A 644 4.93 -8.82 -34.78
N ILE A 645 5.11 -8.54 -33.50
CA ILE A 645 6.29 -7.87 -32.94
C ILE A 645 7.24 -8.89 -32.31
N LYS A 646 8.51 -8.84 -32.72
CA LYS A 646 9.59 -9.72 -32.23
C LYS A 646 9.72 -9.65 -30.71
N ARG A 647 9.88 -10.81 -30.06
CA ARG A 647 10.07 -10.96 -28.61
C ARG A 647 11.19 -10.09 -28.00
N SER A 648 12.20 -9.70 -28.78
CA SER A 648 13.23 -8.74 -28.34
C SER A 648 12.66 -7.36 -28.04
N LYS A 649 11.84 -6.78 -28.94
CA LYS A 649 11.21 -5.47 -28.74
C LYS A 649 10.12 -5.53 -27.66
N ILE A 650 9.45 -6.67 -27.49
CA ILE A 650 8.53 -6.90 -26.35
C ILE A 650 9.30 -6.82 -25.02
N ARG A 651 10.51 -7.40 -24.92
CA ARG A 651 11.35 -7.28 -23.72
C ARG A 651 11.84 -5.85 -23.50
N GLU A 652 12.30 -5.18 -24.56
CA GLU A 652 12.75 -3.78 -24.52
C GLU A 652 11.65 -2.85 -23.97
N LEU A 653 10.45 -2.91 -24.55
CA LEU A 653 9.28 -2.15 -24.07
C LEU A 653 8.85 -2.57 -22.65
N TYR A 654 9.03 -3.83 -22.27
CA TYR A 654 8.72 -4.30 -20.91
C TYR A 654 9.69 -3.74 -19.87
N ASN A 655 10.98 -3.62 -20.20
CA ASN A 655 11.99 -3.03 -19.33
C ASN A 655 11.82 -1.50 -19.19
N GLU A 656 11.23 -0.86 -20.21
CA GLU A 656 10.84 0.56 -20.20
C GLU A 656 9.56 0.81 -19.38
N LEU A 657 8.47 0.09 -19.69
CA LEU A 657 7.13 0.33 -19.13
C LEU A 657 6.83 -0.43 -17.82
N GLY A 658 7.58 -1.49 -17.50
CA GLY A 658 7.42 -2.29 -16.28
C GLY A 658 6.10 -3.08 -16.17
N ASP A 659 5.33 -3.21 -17.25
CA ASP A 659 4.02 -3.86 -17.31
C ASP A 659 3.73 -4.47 -18.68
N LEU A 660 3.28 -5.74 -18.73
CA LEU A 660 3.03 -6.41 -20.01
C LEU A 660 1.71 -5.97 -20.66
N GLY A 661 0.76 -5.43 -19.90
CA GLY A 661 -0.48 -4.86 -20.42
C GLY A 661 -0.26 -3.53 -21.13
N ASP A 662 0.56 -2.64 -20.56
CA ASP A 662 0.92 -1.37 -21.23
C ASP A 662 1.77 -1.65 -22.48
N VAL A 663 2.68 -2.62 -22.45
CA VAL A 663 3.37 -3.12 -23.65
C VAL A 663 2.36 -3.65 -24.68
N ALA A 664 1.40 -4.48 -24.27
CA ALA A 664 0.41 -5.02 -25.18
C ALA A 664 -0.52 -3.95 -25.77
N GLN A 665 -0.83 -2.90 -25.00
CA GLN A 665 -1.61 -1.75 -25.43
C GLN A 665 -0.87 -0.96 -26.52
N TYR A 666 0.41 -0.63 -26.27
CA TYR A 666 1.28 0.01 -27.25
C TYR A 666 1.39 -0.83 -28.54
N CYS A 667 1.67 -2.13 -28.39
CA CYS A 667 1.74 -3.09 -29.49
C CYS A 667 0.41 -3.28 -30.27
N ARG A 668 -0.73 -2.93 -29.67
CA ARG A 668 -2.06 -2.93 -30.33
C ARG A 668 -2.33 -1.61 -31.05
N GLN A 669 -1.95 -0.48 -30.46
CA GLN A 669 -2.10 0.86 -31.04
C GLN A 669 -1.26 1.05 -32.31
N THR A 670 -0.15 0.31 -32.47
CA THR A 670 0.63 0.29 -33.72
C THR A 670 -0.02 -0.51 -34.87
N GLN A 671 -1.20 -1.10 -34.68
CA GLN A 671 -1.93 -1.85 -35.72
C GLN A 671 -3.17 -1.09 -36.18
N SER A 672 -3.25 -0.75 -37.47
CA SER A 672 -4.53 -0.36 -38.08
C SER A 672 -5.41 -1.59 -38.31
N LEU A 673 -6.73 -1.44 -38.10
CA LEU A 673 -7.73 -2.47 -38.34
C LEU A 673 -8.62 -2.05 -39.51
N LEU A 674 -8.70 -2.86 -40.55
CA LEU A 674 -9.59 -2.61 -41.70
C LEU A 674 -11.07 -2.79 -41.34
N ILE A 675 -11.36 -3.61 -40.32
CA ILE A 675 -12.70 -3.88 -39.79
C ILE A 675 -12.57 -4.03 -38.27
N LEU A 676 -13.46 -3.38 -37.51
CA LEU A 676 -13.54 -3.54 -36.06
C LEU A 676 -14.03 -4.97 -35.71
N PRO A 677 -13.34 -5.73 -34.85
CA PRO A 677 -13.84 -7.03 -34.38
C PRO A 677 -15.14 -6.86 -33.58
N ARG A 678 -15.91 -7.94 -33.41
CA ARG A 678 -17.07 -7.94 -32.50
C ARG A 678 -16.63 -7.56 -31.07
N PRO A 679 -17.45 -6.84 -30.28
CA PRO A 679 -17.10 -6.51 -28.91
C PRO A 679 -16.84 -7.77 -28.08
N LEU A 680 -15.93 -7.70 -27.11
CA LEU A 680 -15.85 -8.70 -26.05
C LEU A 680 -16.97 -8.42 -25.04
N LEU A 681 -17.67 -9.47 -24.61
CA LEU A 681 -18.71 -9.39 -23.57
C LEU A 681 -18.15 -9.87 -22.23
N ILE A 682 -18.69 -9.36 -21.12
CA ILE A 682 -18.23 -9.67 -19.76
C ILE A 682 -18.42 -11.17 -19.46
N GLN A 683 -19.62 -11.72 -19.64
CA GLN A 683 -19.88 -13.16 -19.54
C GLN A 683 -19.04 -14.02 -20.50
N ASP A 684 -18.86 -13.61 -21.77
CA ASP A 684 -18.05 -14.36 -22.74
C ASP A 684 -16.59 -14.48 -22.27
N LEU A 685 -15.99 -13.36 -21.85
CA LEU A 685 -14.61 -13.34 -21.35
C LEU A 685 -14.46 -14.22 -20.10
N PHE A 686 -15.40 -14.12 -19.16
CA PHE A 686 -15.42 -14.91 -17.93
C PHE A 686 -15.58 -16.42 -18.20
N SER A 687 -16.45 -16.80 -19.14
CA SER A 687 -16.63 -18.20 -19.54
C SER A 687 -15.40 -18.78 -20.25
N VAL A 688 -14.73 -18.00 -21.12
CA VAL A 688 -13.47 -18.39 -21.75
C VAL A 688 -12.35 -18.53 -20.73
N PHE A 689 -12.31 -17.67 -19.70
CA PHE A 689 -11.38 -17.81 -18.57
C PHE A 689 -11.66 -19.08 -17.73
N LYS A 690 -12.93 -19.38 -17.38
CA LYS A 690 -13.28 -20.67 -16.74
C LYS A 690 -12.84 -21.84 -17.63
N LYS A 691 -13.10 -21.82 -18.95
CA LYS A 691 -12.63 -22.84 -19.91
C LYS A 691 -11.11 -23.00 -19.92
N ILE A 692 -10.35 -21.91 -19.93
CA ILE A 692 -8.87 -21.91 -19.85
C ILE A 692 -8.36 -22.59 -18.56
N SER A 693 -9.08 -22.49 -17.44
CA SER A 693 -8.71 -23.14 -16.17
C SER A 693 -8.99 -24.65 -16.11
N LEU A 694 -9.90 -25.14 -16.96
CA LEU A 694 -10.28 -26.55 -17.08
C LEU A 694 -9.40 -27.30 -18.11
N GLU A 695 -8.70 -26.58 -18.98
CA GLU A 695 -7.82 -27.15 -20.01
C GLU A 695 -6.55 -27.79 -19.40
N THR A 696 -6.52 -29.13 -19.31
CA THR A 696 -5.43 -29.94 -18.73
C THR A 696 -4.89 -30.99 -19.72
N GLY A 697 -3.85 -31.73 -19.29
CA GLY A 697 -3.26 -32.83 -20.06
C GLY A 697 -2.46 -32.39 -21.30
N SER A 698 -2.09 -33.38 -22.13
CA SER A 698 -1.29 -33.17 -23.34
C SER A 698 -1.95 -32.19 -24.32
N GLY A 699 -1.15 -31.29 -24.90
CA GLY A 699 -1.62 -30.27 -25.84
C GLY A 699 -2.41 -29.10 -25.23
N SER A 700 -2.70 -29.10 -23.92
CA SER A 700 -3.44 -28.03 -23.23
C SER A 700 -2.84 -26.64 -23.45
N LEU A 701 -1.52 -26.50 -23.39
CA LEU A 701 -0.82 -25.24 -23.66
C LEU A 701 -1.18 -24.65 -25.03
N THR A 702 -1.31 -25.49 -26.06
CA THR A 702 -1.71 -25.06 -27.41
C THR A 702 -3.19 -24.65 -27.45
N ARG A 703 -4.08 -25.41 -26.78
CA ARG A 703 -5.52 -25.08 -26.71
C ARG A 703 -5.76 -23.78 -25.95
N LYS A 704 -5.11 -23.59 -24.79
CA LYS A 704 -5.07 -22.32 -24.05
C LYS A 704 -4.54 -21.17 -24.91
N LYS A 705 -3.44 -21.38 -25.65
CA LYS A 705 -2.89 -20.37 -26.57
C LYS A 705 -3.90 -19.95 -27.64
N HIS A 706 -4.64 -20.88 -28.22
CA HIS A 706 -5.67 -20.54 -29.22
C HIS A 706 -6.81 -19.71 -28.62
N LEU A 707 -7.25 -20.02 -27.39
CA LEU A 707 -8.24 -19.20 -26.66
C LEU A 707 -7.71 -17.79 -26.34
N ILE A 708 -6.44 -17.67 -25.91
CA ILE A 708 -5.79 -16.36 -25.67
C ILE A 708 -5.71 -15.54 -26.98
N LEU A 709 -5.29 -16.16 -28.08
CA LEU A 709 -5.20 -15.51 -29.39
C LEU A 709 -6.57 -15.02 -29.90
N TYR A 710 -7.64 -15.78 -29.63
CA TYR A 710 -9.02 -15.37 -29.96
C TYR A 710 -9.42 -14.09 -29.19
N LEU A 711 -9.19 -14.07 -27.88
CA LEU A 711 -9.47 -12.89 -27.04
C LEU A 711 -8.65 -11.67 -27.47
N MET A 712 -7.32 -11.83 -27.59
CA MET A 712 -6.39 -10.74 -27.97
C MET A 712 -6.72 -10.10 -29.32
N ARG A 713 -7.19 -10.89 -30.30
CA ARG A 713 -7.59 -10.37 -31.63
C ARG A 713 -8.88 -9.56 -31.57
N SER A 714 -9.78 -9.91 -30.65
CA SER A 714 -11.09 -9.28 -30.48
C SER A 714 -11.03 -7.98 -29.69
N CYS A 715 -9.98 -7.76 -28.88
CA CYS A 715 -9.81 -6.55 -28.07
C CYS A 715 -9.88 -5.24 -28.88
N ARG A 716 -10.75 -4.34 -28.44
CA ARG A 716 -10.88 -2.94 -28.84
C ARG A 716 -10.21 -2.02 -27.80
N GLU A 717 -9.87 -0.80 -28.20
CA GLU A 717 -9.38 0.28 -27.30
C GLU A 717 -8.44 -0.22 -26.18
N MET A 718 -8.86 -0.11 -24.92
CA MET A 718 -8.11 -0.41 -23.70
C MET A 718 -8.23 -1.88 -23.25
N GLU A 719 -9.03 -2.71 -23.92
CA GLU A 719 -9.31 -4.09 -23.50
C GLU A 719 -8.05 -4.95 -23.51
N MET A 720 -7.13 -4.73 -24.46
CA MET A 720 -5.88 -5.48 -24.58
C MET A 720 -5.02 -5.34 -23.32
N LYS A 721 -4.88 -4.12 -22.79
CA LYS A 721 -4.15 -3.84 -21.55
C LYS A 721 -4.63 -4.71 -20.39
N PHE A 722 -5.94 -4.65 -20.11
CA PHE A 722 -6.51 -5.31 -18.94
C PHE A 722 -6.72 -6.81 -19.15
N LEU A 723 -6.97 -7.28 -20.39
CA LEU A 723 -6.89 -8.70 -20.74
C LEU A 723 -5.50 -9.26 -20.40
N VAL A 724 -4.43 -8.64 -20.91
CA VAL A 724 -3.07 -9.14 -20.71
C VAL A 724 -2.67 -9.10 -19.25
N ARG A 725 -3.01 -8.04 -18.52
CA ARG A 725 -2.82 -7.96 -17.06
C ARG A 725 -3.56 -9.06 -16.31
N THR A 726 -4.80 -9.39 -16.70
CA THR A 726 -5.55 -10.52 -16.11
C THR A 726 -4.91 -11.87 -16.42
N LEU A 727 -4.43 -12.08 -17.66
CA LEU A 727 -3.75 -13.31 -18.08
C LEU A 727 -2.43 -13.56 -17.35
N VAL A 728 -1.69 -12.50 -16.97
CA VAL A 728 -0.51 -12.58 -16.08
C VAL A 728 -0.84 -12.45 -14.59
N ARG A 729 -2.14 -12.47 -14.24
CA ARG A 729 -2.69 -12.35 -12.88
C ARG A 729 -2.25 -11.11 -12.10
N ASN A 730 -2.08 -9.97 -12.77
CA ASN A 730 -1.54 -8.74 -12.20
C ASN A 730 -2.32 -7.50 -12.70
N LEU A 731 -3.62 -7.44 -12.39
CA LEU A 731 -4.59 -6.44 -12.90
C LEU A 731 -4.21 -4.97 -12.64
N ARG A 732 -3.50 -4.69 -11.53
CA ARG A 732 -2.85 -3.40 -11.19
C ARG A 732 -3.73 -2.13 -11.08
N ILE A 733 -5.05 -2.25 -11.17
CA ILE A 733 -6.01 -1.13 -11.07
C ILE A 733 -6.09 -0.43 -9.68
N GLY A 734 -5.24 -0.77 -8.70
CA GLY A 734 -5.28 -0.18 -7.35
C GLY A 734 -6.48 -0.57 -6.46
N ALA A 735 -7.57 -1.09 -7.03
CA ALA A 735 -8.71 -1.62 -6.29
C ALA A 735 -8.49 -3.05 -5.75
N MET A 736 -9.15 -3.39 -4.64
CA MET A 736 -9.14 -4.69 -3.97
C MET A 736 -10.54 -4.96 -3.35
N MET A 737 -10.78 -6.11 -2.71
CA MET A 737 -12.09 -6.44 -2.09
C MET A 737 -12.64 -5.30 -1.21
N ARG A 738 -11.76 -4.67 -0.41
CA ARG A 738 -12.07 -3.53 0.49
C ARG A 738 -12.38 -2.21 -0.22
N THR A 739 -12.50 -2.23 -1.54
CA THR A 739 -12.88 -1.11 -2.43
C THR A 739 -14.01 -1.55 -3.35
N ILE A 740 -13.92 -2.76 -3.93
CA ILE A 740 -14.89 -3.34 -4.86
C ILE A 740 -16.20 -3.73 -4.15
N LEU A 741 -16.14 -4.38 -2.99
CA LEU A 741 -17.35 -4.78 -2.24
C LEU A 741 -18.14 -3.59 -1.69
N PRO A 742 -17.51 -2.55 -1.10
CA PRO A 742 -18.19 -1.29 -0.80
C PRO A 742 -18.84 -0.64 -2.04
N ALA A 743 -18.15 -0.61 -3.18
CA ALA A 743 -18.70 -0.03 -4.40
C ALA A 743 -19.92 -0.80 -4.92
N LEU A 744 -19.91 -2.13 -4.87
CA LEU A 744 -21.05 -2.97 -5.20
C LEU A 744 -22.21 -2.77 -4.22
N ALA A 745 -21.95 -2.77 -2.91
CA ALA A 745 -22.97 -2.57 -1.88
C ALA A 745 -23.67 -1.21 -2.03
N GLN A 746 -22.90 -0.15 -2.31
CA GLN A 746 -23.44 1.18 -2.59
C GLN A 746 -24.24 1.20 -3.90
N ALA A 747 -23.76 0.53 -4.95
CA ALA A 747 -24.46 0.47 -6.24
C ALA A 747 -25.82 -0.22 -6.12
N VAL A 748 -25.92 -1.30 -5.34
CA VAL A 748 -27.18 -2.02 -5.08
C VAL A 748 -28.19 -1.13 -4.37
N VAL A 749 -27.81 -0.48 -3.26
CA VAL A 749 -28.72 0.43 -2.53
C VAL A 749 -29.12 1.66 -3.37
N LEU A 750 -28.23 2.15 -4.24
CA LEU A 750 -28.51 3.24 -5.19
C LEU A 750 -29.29 2.82 -6.45
N ASN A 751 -29.68 1.54 -6.56
CA ASN A 751 -30.51 0.99 -7.63
C ASN A 751 -31.91 0.56 -7.12
N GLU A 752 -32.21 0.76 -5.83
CA GLU A 752 -33.54 0.48 -5.27
C GLU A 752 -34.58 1.54 -5.69
N PRO A 753 -35.88 1.19 -5.79
CA PRO A 753 -36.94 2.13 -6.10
C PRO A 753 -36.99 3.33 -5.13
N PHE A 754 -37.11 4.54 -5.70
CA PHE A 754 -37.04 5.83 -5.01
C PHE A 754 -37.98 5.97 -3.79
N SER A 755 -39.07 5.20 -3.75
CA SER A 755 -40.04 5.13 -2.65
C SER A 755 -39.44 4.68 -1.31
N LEU A 756 -38.33 3.93 -1.30
CA LEU A 756 -37.67 3.50 -0.06
C LEU A 756 -36.66 4.51 0.49
N LEU A 757 -36.21 5.45 -0.34
CA LEU A 757 -35.20 6.46 0.03
C LEU A 757 -35.82 7.71 0.69
N GLN A 758 -37.14 7.91 0.57
CA GLN A 758 -37.82 9.19 0.81
C GLN A 758 -38.04 9.58 2.29
N LYS A 759 -37.33 8.97 3.24
CA LYS A 759 -37.46 9.23 4.70
C LYS A 759 -36.16 9.70 5.39
N GLY A 760 -35.08 9.95 4.65
CA GLY A 760 -33.80 10.37 5.20
C GLY A 760 -33.31 11.73 4.68
N SER A 761 -32.59 12.47 5.53
CA SER A 761 -31.67 13.51 5.04
C SER A 761 -30.57 12.88 4.17
N ILE A 762 -29.88 13.69 3.35
CA ILE A 762 -28.71 13.28 2.56
C ILE A 762 -27.65 12.59 3.45
N ASP A 763 -27.52 13.00 4.71
CA ASP A 763 -26.58 12.42 5.65
C ASP A 763 -27.01 11.02 6.17
N ASN A 764 -28.31 10.76 6.29
CA ASN A 764 -28.83 9.42 6.61
C ASN A 764 -28.50 8.43 5.47
N LEU A 765 -28.54 8.89 4.22
CA LEU A 765 -28.14 8.06 3.07
C LEU A 765 -26.64 7.74 3.11
N LYS A 766 -25.77 8.71 3.44
CA LYS A 766 -24.33 8.46 3.62
C LYS A 766 -24.06 7.42 4.71
N VAL A 767 -24.78 7.50 5.84
CA VAL A 767 -24.67 6.51 6.94
C VAL A 767 -25.10 5.12 6.45
N LYS A 768 -26.28 4.99 5.82
CA LYS A 768 -26.76 3.70 5.28
C LYS A 768 -25.80 3.09 4.25
N LEU A 769 -25.21 3.92 3.38
CA LEU A 769 -24.21 3.52 2.38
C LEU A 769 -22.87 3.08 3.03
N GLN A 770 -22.47 3.67 4.15
CA GLN A 770 -21.28 3.28 4.90
C GLN A 770 -21.52 1.99 5.72
N GLU A 771 -22.69 1.85 6.32
CA GLU A 771 -23.12 0.67 7.07
C GLU A 771 -23.15 -0.57 6.17
N ILE A 772 -23.90 -0.54 5.06
CA ILE A 772 -23.97 -1.66 4.10
C ILE A 772 -22.59 -2.01 3.51
N SER A 773 -21.73 -1.00 3.30
CA SER A 773 -20.34 -1.20 2.85
C SER A 773 -19.49 -1.96 3.86
N SER A 774 -19.73 -1.78 5.16
CA SER A 774 -19.09 -2.54 6.23
C SER A 774 -19.67 -3.95 6.30
N THR A 775 -21.00 -4.07 6.32
CA THR A 775 -21.74 -5.34 6.45
C THR A 775 -21.38 -6.33 5.35
N VAL A 776 -21.35 -5.91 4.08
CA VAL A 776 -20.94 -6.76 2.95
C VAL A 776 -19.46 -7.15 3.02
N ALA A 777 -18.59 -6.24 3.47
CA ALA A 777 -17.17 -6.54 3.65
C ALA A 777 -16.94 -7.54 4.80
N GLU A 778 -17.72 -7.48 5.87
CA GLU A 778 -17.65 -8.42 7.00
C GLU A 778 -18.23 -9.79 6.63
N ALA A 779 -19.37 -9.83 5.94
CA ALA A 779 -19.92 -11.06 5.36
C ALA A 779 -18.91 -11.78 4.45
N TYR A 780 -18.20 -11.06 3.57
CA TYR A 780 -17.12 -11.63 2.77
C TYR A 780 -15.93 -12.14 3.61
N ASN A 781 -15.60 -11.49 4.73
CA ASN A 781 -14.50 -11.96 5.57
C ASN A 781 -14.86 -13.28 6.29
N ILE A 782 -16.14 -13.49 6.59
CA ILE A 782 -16.70 -14.71 7.19
C ILE A 782 -16.83 -15.81 6.12
N LEU A 783 -17.50 -15.50 5.01
CA LEU A 783 -17.76 -16.40 3.89
C LEU A 783 -17.22 -15.79 2.57
N PRO A 784 -15.93 -15.99 2.23
CA PRO A 784 -15.28 -15.43 1.04
C PRO A 784 -15.65 -16.18 -0.25
N ASN A 785 -16.95 -16.35 -0.51
CA ASN A 785 -17.51 -16.94 -1.72
C ASN A 785 -18.42 -15.92 -2.42
N LEU A 786 -18.04 -15.47 -3.62
CA LEU A 786 -18.78 -14.44 -4.36
C LEU A 786 -20.02 -15.00 -5.06
N ASP A 787 -20.02 -16.27 -5.48
CA ASP A 787 -21.19 -16.94 -6.05
C ASP A 787 -22.34 -17.11 -5.02
N LEU A 788 -22.05 -16.99 -3.73
CA LEU A 788 -23.05 -16.91 -2.65
C LEU A 788 -23.33 -15.46 -2.22
N LEU A 789 -22.27 -14.66 -2.00
CA LEU A 789 -22.40 -13.30 -1.49
C LEU A 789 -23.11 -12.36 -2.46
N VAL A 790 -22.79 -12.41 -3.76
CA VAL A 790 -23.38 -11.47 -4.73
C VAL A 790 -24.87 -11.75 -4.91
N PRO A 791 -25.36 -12.99 -5.17
CA PRO A 791 -26.80 -13.23 -5.25
C PRO A 791 -27.56 -12.92 -3.95
N ALA A 792 -26.96 -13.17 -2.78
CA ALA A 792 -27.57 -12.80 -1.49
C ALA A 792 -27.69 -11.27 -1.32
N LEU A 793 -26.69 -10.50 -1.75
CA LEU A 793 -26.74 -9.04 -1.75
C LEU A 793 -27.75 -8.49 -2.79
N LEU A 794 -27.77 -9.03 -4.00
CA LEU A 794 -28.70 -8.61 -5.06
C LEU A 794 -30.17 -8.90 -4.70
N SER A 795 -30.45 -10.00 -4.00
CA SER A 795 -31.82 -10.40 -3.61
C SER A 795 -32.32 -9.77 -2.32
N ARG A 796 -31.44 -9.32 -1.42
CA ARG A 796 -31.80 -8.62 -0.17
C ARG A 796 -31.68 -7.10 -0.25
N GLY A 797 -30.97 -6.57 -1.24
CA GLY A 797 -30.79 -5.14 -1.41
C GLY A 797 -30.22 -4.49 -0.14
N SER A 798 -30.91 -3.48 0.35
CA SER A 798 -30.54 -2.72 1.54
C SER A 798 -30.95 -3.34 2.88
N ASP A 799 -31.67 -4.47 2.88
CA ASP A 799 -31.93 -5.31 4.06
C ASP A 799 -30.84 -6.39 4.27
N PHE A 800 -29.75 -6.37 3.48
CA PHE A 800 -28.66 -7.34 3.61
C PHE A 800 -27.89 -7.15 4.93
N SER A 801 -28.04 -8.12 5.85
CA SER A 801 -27.27 -8.25 7.10
C SER A 801 -26.05 -9.17 6.93
N SER A 802 -25.04 -9.03 7.80
CA SER A 802 -23.95 -10.02 7.89
C SER A 802 -24.44 -11.38 8.41
N SER A 803 -25.58 -11.42 9.12
CA SER A 803 -26.28 -12.65 9.51
C SER A 803 -27.07 -13.32 8.37
N THR A 804 -27.11 -12.73 7.17
CA THR A 804 -27.75 -13.36 5.98
C THR A 804 -26.98 -14.59 5.49
N LEU A 805 -25.68 -14.69 5.83
CA LEU A 805 -24.79 -15.75 5.38
C LEU A 805 -24.08 -16.37 6.59
N GLU A 806 -24.52 -17.58 6.96
CA GLU A 806 -23.95 -18.35 8.07
C GLU A 806 -22.61 -19.01 7.68
N MET A 807 -21.84 -19.40 8.69
CA MET A 807 -20.58 -20.14 8.48
C MET A 807 -20.84 -21.61 8.13
N VAL A 808 -20.38 -22.03 6.95
CA VAL A 808 -20.58 -23.39 6.43
C VAL A 808 -19.26 -24.17 6.41
N PRO A 809 -19.10 -25.28 7.16
CA PRO A 809 -17.96 -26.17 7.05
C PRO A 809 -17.71 -26.64 5.61
N GLY A 810 -16.48 -26.52 5.13
CA GLY A 810 -16.12 -26.74 3.71
C GLY A 810 -15.97 -25.46 2.89
N SER A 811 -16.43 -24.30 3.38
CA SER A 811 -16.02 -22.97 2.89
C SER A 811 -15.10 -22.29 3.92
N PRO A 812 -13.84 -21.97 3.59
CA PRO A 812 -12.89 -21.43 4.56
C PRO A 812 -13.06 -19.93 4.85
N ILE A 813 -12.80 -19.54 6.10
CA ILE A 813 -12.96 -18.21 6.71
C ILE A 813 -11.65 -17.41 6.61
N LEU A 814 -11.67 -16.12 6.26
CA LEU A 814 -10.43 -15.35 6.11
C LEU A 814 -9.60 -15.31 7.43
N PRO A 815 -8.31 -15.66 7.40
CA PRO A 815 -7.50 -15.79 8.61
C PRO A 815 -7.32 -14.47 9.35
N MET A 816 -7.43 -14.52 10.68
CA MET A 816 -6.99 -13.43 11.56
C MET A 816 -5.46 -13.25 11.47
N LEU A 817 -4.99 -12.00 11.47
CA LEU A 817 -3.70 -11.61 10.85
C LEU A 817 -2.44 -11.75 11.76
N ALA A 818 -2.21 -12.94 12.31
CA ALA A 818 -0.88 -13.37 12.78
C ALA A 818 -0.28 -14.50 11.91
N LYS A 819 0.97 -14.90 12.17
CA LYS A 819 1.72 -15.95 11.44
C LYS A 819 2.69 -16.65 12.40
N TYR A 820 2.56 -17.98 12.55
CA TYR A 820 3.65 -18.86 13.00
C TYR A 820 4.50 -19.29 11.78
N ASP A 821 5.66 -19.94 11.96
CA ASP A 821 6.52 -20.34 10.84
C ASP A 821 6.44 -21.83 10.48
N GLY A 822 5.26 -22.26 10.05
CA GLY A 822 5.02 -23.53 9.39
C GLY A 822 4.19 -23.32 8.11
N GLN A 823 3.26 -24.25 7.85
CA GLN A 823 2.15 -24.01 6.93
C GLN A 823 0.83 -23.99 7.71
N ARG A 824 0.31 -22.79 7.97
CA ARG A 824 -1.05 -22.59 8.51
C ARG A 824 -2.09 -23.36 7.69
N ALA A 825 -2.88 -24.15 8.40
CA ALA A 825 -3.93 -25.02 7.90
C ALA A 825 -5.22 -24.74 8.66
N GLN A 826 -6.24 -24.29 7.95
CA GLN A 826 -7.60 -24.22 8.48
C GLN A 826 -8.27 -25.56 8.19
N ILE A 827 -8.59 -26.32 9.24
CA ILE A 827 -9.06 -27.70 9.15
C ILE A 827 -10.57 -27.71 9.42
N HIS A 828 -11.34 -28.20 8.44
CA HIS A 828 -12.79 -28.33 8.54
C HIS A 828 -13.16 -29.81 8.62
N ARG A 829 -14.04 -30.15 9.56
CA ARG A 829 -14.78 -31.42 9.54
C ARG A 829 -16.21 -31.15 9.12
N LEU A 830 -16.65 -31.83 8.06
CA LEU A 830 -17.99 -31.73 7.50
C LEU A 830 -18.90 -32.82 8.11
N ALA A 831 -20.23 -32.66 7.95
CA ALA A 831 -21.23 -33.53 8.58
C ALA A 831 -21.22 -34.98 8.06
N ASP A 832 -20.60 -35.22 6.90
CA ASP A 832 -20.34 -36.56 6.34
C ASP A 832 -19.08 -37.23 6.91
N GLY A 833 -18.36 -36.56 7.82
CA GLY A 833 -17.07 -37.02 8.35
C GLY A 833 -15.88 -36.81 7.40
N SER A 834 -16.06 -36.11 6.28
CA SER A 834 -14.94 -35.67 5.45
C SER A 834 -14.16 -34.54 6.13
N ILE A 835 -12.85 -34.50 5.86
CA ILE A 835 -11.94 -33.47 6.35
C ILE A 835 -11.41 -32.69 5.15
N ARG A 836 -11.51 -31.36 5.19
CA ARG A 836 -10.92 -30.45 4.19
C ARG A 836 -9.94 -29.50 4.85
N VAL A 837 -8.82 -29.23 4.18
CA VAL A 837 -7.67 -28.50 4.74
C VAL A 837 -7.32 -27.32 3.84
N PHE A 838 -7.58 -26.10 4.29
CA PHE A 838 -7.36 -24.88 3.49
C PHE A 838 -6.11 -24.13 3.95
N SER A 839 -5.39 -23.54 2.99
CA SER A 839 -4.20 -22.74 3.28
C SER A 839 -4.56 -21.35 3.81
N ARG A 840 -3.56 -20.61 4.30
CA ARG A 840 -3.67 -19.17 4.61
C ARG A 840 -4.27 -18.34 3.46
N ASN A 841 -4.08 -18.77 2.20
CA ASN A 841 -4.59 -18.09 1.01
C ASN A 841 -5.90 -18.73 0.51
N MET A 842 -6.66 -19.40 1.38
CA MET A 842 -7.98 -19.98 1.15
C MET A 842 -8.03 -21.16 0.15
N SER A 843 -6.96 -21.41 -0.59
CA SER A 843 -6.80 -22.57 -1.49
C SER A 843 -6.91 -23.90 -0.74
N GLU A 844 -7.62 -24.88 -1.28
CA GLU A 844 -7.66 -26.22 -0.70
C GLU A 844 -6.31 -26.95 -0.88
N THR A 845 -5.88 -27.63 0.17
CA THR A 845 -4.60 -28.37 0.27
C THR A 845 -4.75 -29.78 0.85
N THR A 846 -5.99 -30.29 0.93
CA THR A 846 -6.34 -31.62 1.47
C THR A 846 -5.51 -32.74 0.83
N SER A 847 -5.28 -32.71 -0.50
CA SER A 847 -4.49 -33.70 -1.23
C SER A 847 -2.98 -33.71 -0.92
N LYS A 848 -2.44 -32.65 -0.29
CA LYS A 848 -1.04 -32.55 0.16
C LYS A 848 -0.79 -33.22 1.52
N PHE A 849 -1.83 -33.34 2.35
CA PHE A 849 -1.73 -33.82 3.73
C PHE A 849 -2.73 -34.95 4.05
N PRO A 850 -2.64 -36.09 3.34
CA PRO A 850 -3.50 -37.27 3.63
C PRO A 850 -3.20 -37.86 5.02
N ASP A 851 -1.98 -37.70 5.51
CA ASP A 851 -1.53 -38.03 6.85
C ASP A 851 -2.20 -37.15 7.92
N LEU A 852 -2.31 -35.83 7.69
CA LEU A 852 -3.11 -34.93 8.54
C LEU A 852 -4.58 -35.37 8.57
N VAL A 853 -5.17 -35.66 7.41
CA VAL A 853 -6.57 -36.12 7.31
C VAL A 853 -6.79 -37.40 8.12
N ASN A 854 -5.83 -38.34 8.09
CA ASN A 854 -5.90 -39.57 8.88
C ASN A 854 -5.72 -39.30 10.38
N LEU A 855 -4.77 -38.47 10.80
CA LEU A 855 -4.56 -38.13 12.21
C LEU A 855 -5.77 -37.41 12.83
N ILE A 856 -6.40 -36.49 12.08
CA ILE A 856 -7.63 -35.82 12.52
C ILE A 856 -8.79 -36.82 12.66
N LYS A 857 -8.87 -37.84 11.80
CA LYS A 857 -9.88 -38.91 11.91
C LYS A 857 -9.59 -39.92 13.02
N GLU A 858 -8.32 -40.16 13.35
CA GLU A 858 -7.88 -41.05 14.44
C GLU A 858 -8.13 -40.42 15.82
N LEU A 859 -7.86 -39.12 15.97
CA LEU A 859 -7.74 -38.46 17.28
C LEU A 859 -8.93 -37.56 17.68
N CYS A 860 -9.86 -37.27 16.76
CA CYS A 860 -11.06 -36.49 17.06
C CYS A 860 -12.08 -37.33 17.85
N LYS A 861 -12.67 -36.76 18.90
CA LYS A 861 -13.60 -37.49 19.77
C LYS A 861 -14.90 -37.85 19.01
N PRO A 862 -15.46 -39.06 19.18
CA PRO A 862 -16.63 -39.52 18.41
C PRO A 862 -17.90 -38.67 18.59
N SER A 863 -18.01 -37.92 19.70
CA SER A 863 -19.14 -37.05 20.02
C SER A 863 -19.23 -35.80 19.13
N VAL A 864 -18.11 -35.36 18.55
CA VAL A 864 -18.06 -34.18 17.67
C VAL A 864 -18.61 -34.58 16.30
N SER A 865 -19.43 -33.72 15.67
CA SER A 865 -19.91 -33.90 14.29
C SER A 865 -19.15 -33.02 13.29
N THR A 866 -18.98 -31.73 13.59
CA THR A 866 -18.47 -30.69 12.68
C THR A 866 -17.65 -29.65 13.43
N PHE A 867 -16.59 -29.15 12.81
CA PHE A 867 -15.78 -28.07 13.38
C PHE A 867 -15.02 -27.27 12.31
N ILE A 868 -14.56 -26.08 12.67
CA ILE A 868 -13.58 -25.29 11.92
C ILE A 868 -12.46 -24.86 12.87
N LEU A 869 -11.26 -25.37 12.61
CA LEU A 869 -10.06 -25.32 13.46
C LEU A 869 -8.95 -24.50 12.78
N ASP A 870 -8.19 -23.73 13.55
CA ASP A 870 -6.99 -22.99 13.09
C ASP A 870 -5.73 -23.63 13.69
N ALA A 871 -4.86 -24.14 12.83
CA ALA A 871 -3.64 -24.84 13.22
C ALA A 871 -2.44 -24.47 12.33
N GLU A 872 -1.23 -24.72 12.81
CA GLU A 872 0.00 -24.63 12.03
C GLU A 872 0.58 -26.03 11.82
N VAL A 873 0.75 -26.45 10.56
CA VAL A 873 1.44 -27.71 10.23
C VAL A 873 2.94 -27.45 10.21
N VAL A 874 3.68 -28.21 11.01
CA VAL A 874 5.15 -28.08 11.13
C VAL A 874 5.79 -29.44 10.85
N GLY A 875 6.89 -29.46 10.09
CA GLY A 875 7.65 -30.69 9.86
C GLY A 875 8.32 -31.13 11.17
N VAL A 876 8.35 -32.44 11.45
CA VAL A 876 8.92 -32.97 12.70
C VAL A 876 9.78 -34.20 12.42
N ASP A 877 10.93 -34.27 13.07
CA ASP A 877 11.79 -35.46 13.09
C ASP A 877 11.45 -36.29 14.34
N ARG A 878 10.54 -37.26 14.16
CA ARG A 878 10.12 -38.18 15.25
C ARG A 878 11.22 -39.14 15.70
N LYS A 879 12.29 -39.32 14.91
CA LYS A 879 13.43 -40.18 15.25
C LYS A 879 14.39 -39.44 16.18
N SER A 880 14.65 -38.16 15.89
CA SER A 880 15.44 -37.26 16.74
C SER A 880 14.61 -36.59 17.84
N GLY A 881 13.82 -37.37 18.59
CA GLY A 881 13.09 -36.88 19.77
C GLY A 881 12.04 -35.80 19.51
N ASN A 882 11.30 -35.88 18.39
CA ASN A 882 10.33 -34.87 17.94
C ASN A 882 10.93 -33.47 17.68
N ARG A 883 12.18 -33.38 17.20
CA ARG A 883 12.82 -32.11 16.78
C ARG A 883 12.00 -31.43 15.67
N LEU A 884 11.60 -30.18 15.88
CA LEU A 884 10.92 -29.39 14.84
C LEU A 884 11.86 -29.06 13.68
N MET A 885 11.37 -29.26 12.46
CA MET A 885 12.12 -29.02 11.22
C MET A 885 11.91 -27.61 10.68
N SER A 886 12.81 -27.15 9.81
CA SER A 886 12.70 -25.87 9.11
C SER A 886 11.50 -25.83 8.15
N PHE A 887 11.00 -24.62 7.85
CA PHE A 887 10.01 -24.44 6.77
C PHE A 887 10.55 -24.95 5.41
N GLN A 888 11.85 -24.83 5.16
CA GLN A 888 12.48 -25.35 3.94
C GLN A 888 12.30 -26.88 3.84
N GLN A 889 12.56 -27.63 4.91
CA GLN A 889 12.32 -29.08 4.97
C GLN A 889 10.83 -29.43 4.84
N LEU A 890 9.91 -28.70 5.48
CA LEU A 890 8.46 -28.91 5.28
C LEU A 890 8.03 -28.64 3.82
N SER A 891 8.69 -27.69 3.13
CA SER A 891 8.36 -27.29 1.76
C SER A 891 8.82 -28.28 0.69
N SER A 892 9.69 -29.25 1.03
CA SER A 892 10.14 -30.31 0.13
C SER A 892 9.10 -31.43 -0.05
N ARG A 893 8.09 -31.50 0.83
CA ARG A 893 6.97 -32.45 0.68
C ARG A 893 6.28 -32.27 -0.67
N GLU A 894 5.97 -33.41 -1.29
CA GLU A 894 5.15 -33.49 -2.50
C GLU A 894 3.84 -32.72 -2.30
N ARG A 895 3.38 -32.03 -3.34
CA ARG A 895 2.23 -31.10 -3.25
C ARG A 895 0.90 -31.73 -3.65
N GLY A 896 0.91 -32.99 -4.09
CA GLY A 896 -0.20 -33.64 -4.79
C GLY A 896 -0.39 -33.09 -6.22
N GLY A 897 -1.19 -33.80 -7.00
CA GLY A 897 -1.83 -33.25 -8.20
C GLY A 897 -3.18 -32.61 -7.84
N ARG A 898 -3.87 -32.05 -8.86
CA ARG A 898 -5.26 -31.61 -8.70
C ARG A 898 -6.20 -32.81 -8.44
N ASP A 899 -5.91 -33.90 -9.14
CA ASP A 899 -6.75 -35.11 -9.21
C ASP A 899 -6.07 -36.33 -8.58
N SER A 900 -4.94 -36.13 -7.88
CA SER A 900 -4.17 -37.19 -7.20
C SER A 900 -3.60 -36.72 -5.87
N ALA A 901 -4.00 -37.40 -4.78
CA ALA A 901 -3.38 -37.20 -3.47
C ALA A 901 -1.94 -37.75 -3.44
N VAL A 902 -1.12 -37.25 -2.52
CA VAL A 902 0.16 -37.87 -2.17
C VAL A 902 -0.10 -39.27 -1.59
N SER A 903 0.71 -40.26 -1.94
CA SER A 903 0.62 -41.60 -1.33
C SER A 903 1.25 -41.56 0.07
N LEU A 904 0.61 -42.18 1.07
CA LEU A 904 1.16 -42.21 2.44
C LEU A 904 2.58 -42.81 2.49
N GLU A 905 2.85 -43.77 1.61
CA GLU A 905 4.16 -44.44 1.44
C GLU A 905 5.25 -43.54 0.83
N THR A 906 4.92 -42.42 0.15
CA THR A 906 5.93 -41.48 -0.41
C THR A 906 6.28 -40.33 0.53
N ILE A 907 5.64 -40.24 1.71
CA ILE A 907 5.87 -39.16 2.67
C ILE A 907 7.22 -39.34 3.38
N LYS A 908 8.21 -38.56 2.96
CA LYS A 908 9.57 -38.53 3.55
C LYS A 908 9.72 -37.62 4.78
N VAL A 909 8.78 -36.71 5.01
CA VAL A 909 8.83 -35.68 6.04
C VAL A 909 7.56 -35.75 6.88
N ASP A 910 7.71 -36.26 8.10
CA ASP A 910 6.65 -36.30 9.10
C ASP A 910 6.20 -34.88 9.51
N ILE A 911 4.98 -34.79 10.03
CA ILE A 911 4.39 -33.52 10.53
C ILE A 911 3.83 -33.67 11.94
N CYS A 912 3.83 -32.55 12.67
CA CYS A 912 2.97 -32.30 13.83
C CYS A 912 2.00 -31.15 13.50
N ILE A 913 0.79 -31.23 14.06
CA ILE A 913 -0.30 -30.26 13.89
C ILE A 913 -0.42 -29.47 15.20
N PHE A 914 -0.01 -28.19 15.18
CA PHE A 914 -0.10 -27.32 16.36
C PHE A 914 -1.38 -26.47 16.31
N MET A 915 -2.36 -26.85 17.12
CA MET A 915 -3.69 -26.24 17.19
C MET A 915 -3.70 -24.98 18.06
N PHE A 916 -4.28 -23.86 17.59
CA PHE A 916 -4.18 -22.59 18.32
C PHE A 916 -5.46 -21.73 18.37
N ASP A 917 -6.52 -22.09 17.63
CA ASP A 917 -7.85 -21.47 17.77
C ASP A 917 -8.96 -22.34 17.14
N ILE A 918 -10.23 -22.04 17.44
CA ILE A 918 -11.41 -22.70 16.87
C ILE A 918 -12.49 -21.66 16.57
N MET A 919 -13.09 -21.74 15.38
CA MET A 919 -14.05 -20.75 14.87
C MET A 919 -15.50 -21.29 14.84
N PHE A 920 -15.68 -22.61 14.80
CA PHE A 920 -16.98 -23.27 14.70
C PHE A 920 -16.93 -24.66 15.35
N TYR A 921 -18.00 -25.06 16.03
CA TYR A 921 -18.16 -26.36 16.69
C TYR A 921 -19.64 -26.76 16.66
N ASP A 922 -19.98 -27.91 16.09
CA ASP A 922 -21.32 -28.54 16.09
C ASP A 922 -22.48 -27.56 15.87
N GLY A 923 -22.48 -26.89 14.71
CA GLY A 923 -23.50 -25.90 14.32
C GLY A 923 -23.30 -24.50 14.90
N LYS A 924 -22.44 -24.34 15.92
CA LYS A 924 -22.25 -23.07 16.64
C LYS A 924 -21.05 -22.28 16.11
N GLN A 925 -21.31 -21.07 15.63
CA GLN A 925 -20.28 -20.08 15.34
C GLN A 925 -19.67 -19.52 16.63
N LEU A 926 -18.35 -19.52 16.74
CA LEU A 926 -17.60 -19.13 17.94
C LEU A 926 -16.87 -17.78 17.82
N LEU A 927 -16.89 -17.14 16.64
CA LEU A 927 -16.08 -15.93 16.35
C LEU A 927 -16.23 -14.80 17.38
N SER A 928 -17.43 -14.58 17.90
CA SER A 928 -17.73 -13.52 18.88
C SER A 928 -17.33 -13.86 20.32
N LEU A 929 -17.06 -15.13 20.62
CA LEU A 929 -16.66 -15.55 21.97
C LEU A 929 -15.21 -15.15 22.25
N PRO A 930 -14.84 -14.77 23.48
CA PRO A 930 -13.45 -14.51 23.86
C PRO A 930 -12.55 -15.75 23.69
N LEU A 931 -11.25 -15.53 23.42
CA LEU A 931 -10.28 -16.62 23.20
C LEU A 931 -10.24 -17.62 24.37
N ARG A 932 -10.36 -17.14 25.62
CA ARG A 932 -10.43 -18.00 26.81
C ARG A 932 -11.61 -18.98 26.78
N GLN A 933 -12.72 -18.62 26.15
CA GLN A 933 -13.85 -19.52 25.94
C GLN A 933 -13.63 -20.46 24.76
N ARG A 934 -13.08 -19.96 23.64
CA ARG A 934 -12.80 -20.78 22.44
C ARG A 934 -11.81 -21.91 22.73
N ARG A 935 -10.80 -21.67 23.57
CA ARG A 935 -9.84 -22.71 24.02
C ARG A 935 -10.49 -23.93 24.70
N LYS A 936 -11.58 -23.74 25.45
CA LYS A 936 -12.30 -24.87 26.07
C LYS A 936 -12.90 -25.82 25.03
N TYR A 937 -13.54 -25.28 23.98
CA TYR A 937 -14.00 -26.08 22.84
C TYR A 937 -12.83 -26.76 22.10
N LEU A 938 -11.62 -26.18 22.13
CA LEU A 938 -10.43 -26.76 21.50
C LEU A 938 -9.90 -27.97 22.29
N GLU A 939 -9.85 -27.88 23.62
CA GLU A 939 -9.56 -28.99 24.55
C GLU A 939 -10.60 -30.12 24.45
N GLU A 940 -11.86 -29.76 24.18
CA GLU A 940 -12.97 -30.70 23.98
C GLU A 940 -12.85 -31.51 22.67
N LEU A 941 -12.17 -31.03 21.61
CA LEU A 941 -12.16 -31.71 20.30
C LEU A 941 -11.34 -33.02 20.20
N PHE A 942 -10.17 -33.09 20.84
CA PHE A 942 -9.14 -34.11 20.55
C PHE A 942 -8.52 -34.75 21.79
N HIS A 943 -7.77 -35.83 21.58
CA HIS A 943 -6.74 -36.30 22.51
C HIS A 943 -5.35 -35.94 21.93
N GLU A 944 -4.50 -35.28 22.73
CA GLU A 944 -3.14 -34.93 22.29
C GLU A 944 -2.27 -36.17 22.06
N LYS A 945 -1.37 -36.07 21.07
CA LYS A 945 -0.43 -37.11 20.69
C LYS A 945 0.91 -36.44 20.30
N PRO A 946 1.87 -36.31 21.24
CA PRO A 946 3.12 -35.57 21.03
C PRO A 946 3.90 -36.04 19.79
N GLY A 947 4.28 -35.09 18.93
CA GLY A 947 4.89 -35.34 17.62
C GLY A 947 3.90 -35.60 16.49
N TYR A 948 2.58 -35.51 16.73
CA TYR A 948 1.53 -35.72 15.73
C TYR A 948 0.46 -34.63 15.77
N LEU A 949 -0.14 -34.38 16.94
CA LEU A 949 -1.20 -33.39 17.15
C LEU A 949 -1.14 -32.88 18.60
N GLU A 950 -0.94 -31.58 18.75
CA GLU A 950 -0.68 -30.89 20.02
C GLU A 950 -1.39 -29.52 20.02
N HIS A 951 -1.75 -29.00 21.19
CA HIS A 951 -2.04 -27.59 21.35
C HIS A 951 -0.75 -26.77 21.21
N ALA A 952 -0.85 -25.55 20.68
CA ALA A 952 0.30 -24.64 20.63
C ALA A 952 0.72 -24.26 22.05
N ARG A 953 2.00 -24.51 22.41
CA ARG A 953 2.55 -24.17 23.72
C ARG A 953 2.29 -22.71 24.08
N GLU A 954 1.87 -22.46 25.30
CA GLU A 954 1.49 -21.14 25.78
C GLU A 954 1.82 -20.94 27.26
N ILE A 955 1.87 -19.67 27.66
CA ILE A 955 1.81 -19.23 29.05
C ILE A 955 0.60 -18.32 29.23
N MET A 956 0.01 -18.33 30.41
CA MET A 956 -1.10 -17.45 30.79
C MET A 956 -0.57 -16.38 31.74
N ILE A 957 -0.89 -15.11 31.44
CA ILE A 957 -0.59 -13.96 32.30
C ILE A 957 -1.95 -13.36 32.62
N GLU A 958 -2.35 -13.42 33.89
CA GLU A 958 -3.65 -12.90 34.33
C GLU A 958 -3.60 -11.39 34.56
N ALA A 959 -4.76 -10.74 34.57
CA ALA A 959 -4.86 -9.28 34.68
C ALA A 959 -4.18 -8.69 35.92
N ALA A 960 -4.04 -9.46 37.00
CA ALA A 960 -3.32 -9.05 38.21
C ALA A 960 -1.78 -9.12 38.09
N GLU A 961 -1.25 -9.93 37.16
CA GLU A 961 0.20 -10.00 36.86
C GLU A 961 0.60 -9.06 35.73
N ALA A 962 -0.35 -8.62 34.89
CA ALA A 962 -0.13 -7.85 33.66
C ALA A 962 0.28 -6.36 33.88
N SER A 963 1.21 -6.10 34.81
CA SER A 963 1.82 -4.79 35.03
C SER A 963 3.10 -4.59 34.20
N PHE A 964 3.34 -3.36 33.75
CA PHE A 964 4.58 -3.00 33.05
C PHE A 964 5.80 -3.02 33.97
N ASP A 965 5.61 -2.64 35.24
CA ASP A 965 6.69 -2.57 36.24
C ASP A 965 6.95 -3.92 36.92
N ASP A 966 6.13 -4.95 36.66
CA ASP A 966 6.38 -6.29 37.17
C ASP A 966 7.52 -6.98 36.39
N LYS A 967 8.72 -6.87 36.97
CA LYS A 967 9.94 -7.56 36.53
C LYS A 967 9.72 -9.07 36.39
N ASN A 968 8.82 -9.69 37.15
CA ASN A 968 8.55 -11.13 37.04
C ASN A 968 7.81 -11.47 35.74
N THR A 969 6.79 -10.70 35.37
CA THR A 969 6.04 -10.89 34.12
C THR A 969 6.88 -10.59 32.88
N LEU A 970 7.71 -9.55 32.91
CA LEU A 970 8.71 -9.34 31.86
C LEU A 970 9.72 -10.49 31.76
N ALA A 971 10.21 -11.01 32.89
CA ALA A 971 11.10 -12.18 32.92
C ALA A 971 10.41 -13.46 32.39
N LYS A 972 9.16 -13.74 32.78
CA LYS A 972 8.33 -14.84 32.25
C LYS A 972 8.20 -14.73 30.73
N MET A 973 7.86 -13.54 30.21
CA MET A 973 7.68 -13.30 28.77
C MET A 973 8.99 -13.46 27.98
N ASN A 974 10.09 -12.91 28.47
CA ASN A 974 11.40 -13.01 27.82
C ASN A 974 11.93 -14.45 27.86
N SER A 975 11.81 -15.13 28.99
CA SER A 975 12.17 -16.56 29.13
C SER A 975 11.35 -17.45 28.19
N PHE A 976 10.06 -17.17 28.00
CA PHE A 976 9.20 -17.88 27.06
C PHE A 976 9.56 -17.59 25.59
N LEU A 977 9.91 -16.33 25.26
CA LEU A 977 10.41 -15.95 23.92
C LEU A 977 11.74 -16.64 23.60
N GLU A 978 12.71 -16.62 24.53
CA GLU A 978 13.95 -17.38 24.41
C GLU A 978 13.69 -18.88 24.27
N GLY A 979 12.79 -19.43 25.10
CA GLY A 979 12.40 -20.84 25.05
C GLY A 979 11.80 -21.23 23.71
N ALA A 980 11.01 -20.36 23.08
CA ALA A 980 10.48 -20.56 21.73
C ALA A 980 11.60 -20.54 20.67
N CYS A 981 12.49 -19.55 20.70
CA CYS A 981 13.63 -19.45 19.78
C CYS A 981 14.61 -20.64 19.91
N LYS A 982 14.88 -21.09 21.13
CA LYS A 982 15.65 -22.32 21.45
C LYS A 982 14.90 -23.56 20.96
N SER A 983 13.58 -23.60 21.06
CA SER A 983 12.69 -24.64 20.52
C SER A 983 12.41 -24.50 19.00
N SER A 984 13.28 -23.83 18.23
CA SER A 984 13.15 -23.69 16.78
C SER A 984 11.87 -23.00 16.28
N CYS A 985 11.35 -22.02 17.03
CA CYS A 985 10.24 -21.15 16.61
C CYS A 985 10.73 -19.74 16.22
N GLU A 986 9.99 -19.07 15.33
CA GLU A 986 10.28 -17.70 14.82
C GLU A 986 10.10 -16.60 15.90
N GLY A 987 9.51 -16.94 17.04
CA GLY A 987 9.12 -16.03 18.11
C GLY A 987 7.82 -16.49 18.78
N ILE A 988 7.07 -15.55 19.36
CA ILE A 988 5.80 -15.80 20.06
C ILE A 988 4.65 -14.96 19.48
N ILE A 989 3.41 -15.38 19.76
CA ILE A 989 2.21 -14.59 19.46
C ILE A 989 1.47 -14.33 20.76
N ALA A 990 1.51 -13.09 21.24
CA ALA A 990 0.68 -12.63 22.34
C ALA A 990 -0.77 -12.47 21.84
N LYS A 991 -1.72 -12.99 22.61
CA LYS A 991 -3.16 -12.92 22.31
C LYS A 991 -3.92 -12.41 23.53
N SER A 992 -4.81 -11.43 23.36
CA SER A 992 -5.79 -11.10 24.39
C SER A 992 -6.71 -12.30 24.64
N LEU A 993 -6.99 -12.58 25.92
CA LEU A 993 -7.81 -13.72 26.35
C LEU A 993 -9.30 -13.36 26.41
N ASP A 994 -9.61 -12.16 26.91
CA ASP A 994 -10.95 -11.74 27.29
C ASP A 994 -11.38 -10.42 26.61
N VAL A 995 -10.67 -9.31 26.88
CA VAL A 995 -11.02 -7.97 26.36
C VAL A 995 -10.71 -7.87 24.86
N ASN A 996 -11.73 -7.56 24.05
CA ASN A 996 -11.65 -7.51 22.57
C ASN A 996 -11.07 -8.80 21.93
N ALA A 997 -11.19 -9.95 22.62
CA ALA A 997 -10.50 -11.20 22.27
C ALA A 997 -11.25 -12.08 21.24
N GLY A 998 -12.30 -11.58 20.60
CA GLY A 998 -13.03 -12.27 19.53
C GLY A 998 -12.13 -12.58 18.32
N TYR A 999 -12.44 -13.65 17.59
CA TYR A 999 -11.77 -13.95 16.34
C TYR A 999 -12.31 -13.01 15.26
N ALA A 1000 -11.44 -12.18 14.68
CA ALA A 1000 -11.82 -11.12 13.74
C ALA A 1000 -11.25 -11.41 12.33
N PRO A 1001 -11.98 -12.11 11.45
CA PRO A 1001 -11.51 -12.47 10.11
C PRO A 1001 -11.03 -11.25 9.32
N SER A 1002 -9.90 -11.37 8.62
CA SER A 1002 -9.29 -10.30 7.81
C SER A 1002 -8.81 -9.05 8.57
N LYS A 1003 -9.28 -8.79 9.80
CA LYS A 1003 -8.86 -7.60 10.59
C LYS A 1003 -7.43 -7.79 11.12
N ARG A 1004 -6.69 -6.69 11.19
CA ARG A 1004 -5.44 -6.59 11.96
C ARG A 1004 -5.76 -5.76 13.18
N SER A 1005 -5.67 -6.37 14.35
CA SER A 1005 -6.09 -5.82 15.63
C SER A 1005 -5.07 -6.18 16.69
N ASP A 1006 -4.83 -5.27 17.62
CA ASP A 1006 -3.79 -5.41 18.64
C ASP A 1006 -4.10 -6.50 19.69
N ALA A 1007 -5.30 -7.09 19.61
CA ALA A 1007 -5.64 -8.34 20.27
C ALA A 1007 -4.66 -9.49 19.93
N TRP A 1008 -4.03 -9.51 18.74
CA TRP A 1008 -3.03 -10.53 18.34
C TRP A 1008 -1.73 -9.85 17.89
N LEU A 1009 -0.68 -9.90 18.72
CA LEU A 1009 0.64 -9.32 18.44
C LEU A 1009 1.69 -10.40 18.19
N LYS A 1010 2.50 -10.24 17.15
CA LYS A 1010 3.64 -11.11 16.83
C LYS A 1010 4.94 -10.48 17.35
N VAL A 1011 5.62 -11.16 18.27
CA VAL A 1011 6.95 -10.76 18.77
C VAL A 1011 7.98 -11.73 18.19
N LYS A 1012 9.02 -11.20 17.57
CA LYS A 1012 10.04 -11.97 16.84
C LYS A 1012 11.43 -11.46 17.15
N ARG A 1013 12.41 -12.34 17.01
CA ARG A 1013 13.84 -11.97 17.11
C ARG A 1013 14.24 -10.91 16.08
N ASP A 1014 13.69 -10.94 14.86
CA ASP A 1014 13.98 -9.94 13.81
C ASP A 1014 13.39 -8.52 14.04
N TYR A 1015 12.70 -8.30 15.17
CA TYR A 1015 12.14 -6.99 15.56
C TYR A 1015 12.74 -6.42 16.86
N VAL A 1016 13.76 -7.07 17.43
CA VAL A 1016 14.51 -6.54 18.58
C VAL A 1016 15.88 -6.13 18.07
N ASP A 1017 16.18 -4.83 18.05
CA ASP A 1017 17.37 -4.27 17.40
C ASP A 1017 18.70 -4.79 17.97
N GLU A 1018 18.69 -5.32 19.20
CA GLU A 1018 19.86 -5.92 19.87
C GLU A 1018 20.06 -7.43 19.57
N LEU A 1019 19.12 -8.09 18.89
CA LEU A 1019 19.10 -9.57 18.74
C LEU A 1019 19.04 -10.08 17.29
N GLY A 1020 18.90 -9.21 16.29
CA GLY A 1020 18.71 -9.59 14.89
C GLY A 1020 19.99 -9.49 14.05
N ASP A 1021 20.42 -10.60 13.44
CA ASP A 1021 21.65 -10.64 12.65
C ASP A 1021 21.56 -9.80 11.35
N SER A 1022 22.58 -8.97 11.09
CA SER A 1022 22.74 -8.15 9.88
C SER A 1022 23.96 -8.59 9.07
N LEU A 1023 23.91 -8.42 7.75
CA LEU A 1023 25.05 -8.58 6.85
C LEU A 1023 25.29 -7.31 6.05
N ASP A 1024 26.55 -6.96 5.87
CA ASP A 1024 27.01 -5.87 5.01
C ASP A 1024 27.28 -6.45 3.62
N LEU A 1025 26.48 -6.09 2.61
CA LEU A 1025 26.49 -6.72 1.29
C LEU A 1025 26.61 -5.71 0.14
N VAL A 1026 27.28 -6.12 -0.93
CA VAL A 1026 27.60 -5.29 -2.11
C VAL A 1026 26.56 -5.48 -3.22
N PRO A 1027 25.97 -4.43 -3.82
CA PRO A 1027 25.05 -4.53 -4.95
C PRO A 1027 25.82 -4.76 -6.26
N ILE A 1028 25.74 -5.97 -6.80
CA ILE A 1028 26.48 -6.40 -8.01
C ILE A 1028 25.64 -6.34 -9.30
N GLY A 1029 24.34 -6.06 -9.20
CA GLY A 1029 23.44 -5.90 -10.35
C GLY A 1029 21.99 -5.69 -9.95
N ALA A 1030 21.08 -5.55 -10.92
CA ALA A 1030 19.64 -5.43 -10.68
C ALA A 1030 18.77 -5.82 -11.89
N TRP A 1031 17.47 -5.93 -11.65
CA TRP A 1031 16.44 -6.06 -12.68
C TRP A 1031 15.68 -4.74 -12.88
N TYR A 1032 15.08 -4.56 -14.06
CA TYR A 1032 14.16 -3.44 -14.28
C TYR A 1032 12.92 -3.58 -13.40
N GLY A 1033 12.58 -2.50 -12.69
CA GLY A 1033 11.47 -2.45 -11.76
C GLY A 1033 10.12 -2.52 -12.48
N ASN A 1034 9.13 -3.10 -11.78
CA ASN A 1034 7.84 -3.45 -12.37
C ASN A 1034 6.69 -2.71 -11.65
N GLY A 1035 5.64 -2.35 -12.39
CA GLY A 1035 4.47 -1.64 -11.84
C GLY A 1035 4.87 -0.30 -11.23
N ARG A 1036 4.63 -0.10 -9.92
CA ARG A 1036 5.00 1.15 -9.22
C ARG A 1036 6.50 1.51 -9.25
N LYS A 1037 7.35 0.57 -9.68
CA LYS A 1037 8.80 0.74 -9.79
C LYS A 1037 9.31 0.80 -11.24
N ALA A 1038 8.42 0.93 -12.23
CA ALA A 1038 8.82 1.14 -13.62
C ALA A 1038 9.80 2.33 -13.74
N GLY A 1039 10.77 2.22 -14.63
CA GLY A 1039 11.88 3.19 -14.77
C GLY A 1039 13.00 3.09 -13.71
N TRP A 1040 12.76 2.45 -12.56
CA TRP A 1040 13.76 2.23 -11.50
C TRP A 1040 14.34 0.80 -11.55
N TYR A 1041 15.34 0.52 -10.71
CA TYR A 1041 15.90 -0.83 -10.54
C TYR A 1041 15.27 -1.53 -9.32
N SER A 1042 14.68 -2.72 -9.51
CA SER A 1042 14.26 -3.58 -8.40
C SER A 1042 13.79 -4.98 -8.86
N PRO A 1043 14.22 -6.08 -8.21
CA PRO A 1043 15.17 -6.14 -7.10
C PRO A 1043 16.61 -5.78 -7.47
N PHE A 1044 17.44 -5.55 -6.45
CA PHE A 1044 18.90 -5.55 -6.54
C PHE A 1044 19.43 -6.96 -6.21
N LEU A 1045 20.51 -7.38 -6.84
CA LEU A 1045 21.27 -8.59 -6.55
C LEU A 1045 22.47 -8.23 -5.66
N LEU A 1046 22.55 -8.82 -4.47
CA LEU A 1046 23.60 -8.51 -3.50
C LEU A 1046 24.56 -9.70 -3.29
N ALA A 1047 25.81 -9.40 -2.96
CA ALA A 1047 26.89 -10.35 -2.77
C ALA A 1047 27.72 -10.10 -1.51
N CYS A 1048 28.35 -11.17 -1.02
CA CYS A 1048 29.43 -11.17 -0.02
C CYS A 1048 30.78 -11.26 -0.73
N TYR A 1049 31.88 -10.93 -0.05
CA TYR A 1049 33.24 -11.05 -0.59
C TYR A 1049 33.91 -12.36 -0.15
N LYS A 1050 34.75 -12.95 -1.00
CA LYS A 1050 35.55 -14.15 -0.68
C LYS A 1050 37.04 -13.83 -0.76
N PRO A 1051 37.71 -13.53 0.37
CA PRO A 1051 39.12 -13.11 0.38
C PRO A 1051 40.10 -14.15 -0.18
N SER A 1052 39.74 -15.44 -0.18
CA SER A 1052 40.62 -16.52 -0.66
C SER A 1052 40.65 -16.70 -2.18
N THR A 1053 39.74 -16.06 -2.92
CA THR A 1053 39.69 -16.10 -4.40
C THR A 1053 39.51 -14.72 -5.05
N GLU A 1054 39.36 -13.65 -4.26
CA GLU A 1054 39.07 -12.28 -4.71
C GLU A 1054 37.73 -12.17 -5.50
N GLU A 1055 36.74 -12.97 -5.12
CA GLU A 1055 35.45 -13.08 -5.79
C GLU A 1055 34.29 -12.51 -4.97
N PHE A 1056 33.28 -11.95 -5.63
CA PHE A 1056 32.00 -11.60 -5.01
C PHE A 1056 30.98 -12.72 -5.27
N GLN A 1057 30.46 -13.33 -4.21
CA GLN A 1057 29.50 -14.42 -4.29
C GLN A 1057 28.09 -13.92 -3.97
N SER A 1058 27.13 -14.12 -4.88
CA SER A 1058 25.76 -13.66 -4.65
C SER A 1058 25.13 -14.35 -3.44
N VAL A 1059 24.39 -13.57 -2.64
CA VAL A 1059 23.72 -13.99 -1.41
C VAL A 1059 22.20 -13.94 -1.58
N CYS A 1060 21.63 -12.81 -2.06
CA CYS A 1060 20.18 -12.64 -2.09
C CYS A 1060 19.72 -11.57 -3.11
N ARG A 1061 18.40 -11.52 -3.34
CA ARG A 1061 17.73 -10.42 -4.05
C ARG A 1061 16.95 -9.54 -3.07
N VAL A 1062 17.15 -8.22 -3.12
CA VAL A 1062 16.48 -7.27 -2.20
C VAL A 1062 15.52 -6.34 -2.94
N MET A 1063 14.29 -6.23 -2.42
CA MET A 1063 13.20 -5.41 -3.01
C MET A 1063 12.44 -4.55 -1.98
N SER A 1064 12.92 -4.52 -0.73
CA SER A 1064 12.26 -3.96 0.46
C SER A 1064 13.26 -3.27 1.38
N GLY A 1065 12.80 -2.30 2.16
CA GLY A 1065 13.62 -1.40 2.98
C GLY A 1065 13.76 0.00 2.37
N PHE A 1066 13.92 0.05 1.05
CA PHE A 1066 14.14 1.27 0.26
C PHE A 1066 12.98 2.29 0.29
N SER A 1067 13.33 3.58 0.36
CA SER A 1067 12.43 4.71 0.08
C SER A 1067 12.23 4.90 -1.43
N ASP A 1068 11.27 5.75 -1.81
CA ASP A 1068 11.10 6.13 -3.22
C ASP A 1068 12.18 7.14 -3.70
N SER A 1069 12.84 7.86 -2.79
CA SER A 1069 14.01 8.70 -3.12
C SER A 1069 15.23 7.84 -3.45
N PHE A 1070 15.48 6.79 -2.66
CA PHE A 1070 16.56 5.83 -2.86
C PHE A 1070 16.53 5.20 -4.27
N TYR A 1071 15.34 4.87 -4.79
CA TYR A 1071 15.23 4.34 -6.15
C TYR A 1071 15.62 5.38 -7.23
N ILE A 1072 15.34 6.66 -7.01
CA ILE A 1072 15.76 7.75 -7.91
C ILE A 1072 17.28 7.94 -7.80
N GLU A 1073 17.81 8.02 -6.58
CA GLU A 1073 19.24 8.17 -6.28
C GLU A 1073 20.07 7.02 -6.88
N MET A 1074 19.68 5.76 -6.66
CA MET A 1074 20.37 4.59 -7.22
C MET A 1074 20.19 4.46 -8.74
N LYS A 1075 19.07 4.93 -9.31
CA LYS A 1075 18.88 4.97 -10.77
C LYS A 1075 19.77 6.03 -11.43
N ALA A 1076 20.05 7.14 -10.75
CA ALA A 1076 21.01 8.15 -11.18
C ALA A 1076 22.47 7.72 -10.97
N PHE A 1077 22.77 7.01 -9.87
CA PHE A 1077 24.12 6.48 -9.58
C PHE A 1077 24.53 5.38 -10.58
N PHE A 1078 23.69 4.36 -10.78
CA PHE A 1078 23.93 3.28 -11.74
C PHE A 1078 23.39 3.64 -13.14
N TRP A 1079 24.00 4.67 -13.73
CA TRP A 1079 23.70 5.17 -15.07
C TRP A 1079 24.96 5.23 -15.95
N GLY A 1080 24.77 5.15 -17.27
CA GLY A 1080 25.85 5.24 -18.25
C GLY A 1080 26.96 4.22 -18.00
N ASP A 1081 28.20 4.70 -17.88
CA ASP A 1081 29.40 3.88 -17.74
C ASP A 1081 29.45 3.04 -16.45
N LYS A 1082 28.61 3.35 -15.45
CA LYS A 1082 28.42 2.53 -14.23
C LYS A 1082 27.48 1.32 -14.43
N ILE A 1083 27.10 1.01 -15.67
CA ILE A 1083 26.41 -0.23 -16.04
C ILE A 1083 27.38 -1.11 -16.82
N LEU A 1084 27.74 -2.27 -16.25
CA LEU A 1084 28.67 -3.21 -16.87
C LEU A 1084 27.97 -3.99 -18.00
N SER A 1085 28.58 -4.00 -19.18
CA SER A 1085 28.02 -4.63 -20.40
C SER A 1085 27.96 -6.17 -20.37
N ARG A 1086 28.59 -6.81 -19.38
CA ARG A 1086 28.60 -8.25 -19.14
C ARG A 1086 28.91 -8.54 -17.66
N LYS A 1087 28.54 -9.73 -17.17
CA LYS A 1087 28.95 -10.21 -15.85
C LYS A 1087 30.49 -10.24 -15.74
N PRO A 1088 31.11 -9.61 -14.73
CA PRO A 1088 32.51 -9.80 -14.38
C PRO A 1088 32.84 -11.29 -14.13
N PRO A 1089 34.06 -11.76 -14.47
CA PRO A 1089 34.46 -13.15 -14.18
C PRO A 1089 34.42 -13.48 -12.69
N TYR A 1090 34.78 -12.53 -11.84
CA TYR A 1090 34.84 -12.63 -10.38
C TYR A 1090 33.48 -12.51 -9.68
N TYR A 1091 32.36 -12.53 -10.42
CA TYR A 1091 31.00 -12.54 -9.84
C TYR A 1091 30.40 -13.96 -9.90
N LEU A 1092 30.42 -14.67 -8.76
CA LEU A 1092 29.86 -16.01 -8.63
C LEU A 1092 28.36 -15.95 -8.33
N THR A 1093 27.59 -16.34 -9.36
CA THR A 1093 26.13 -16.43 -9.33
C THR A 1093 25.62 -17.11 -10.60
N ASP A 1094 24.51 -17.86 -10.47
CA ASP A 1094 23.69 -18.31 -11.59
C ASP A 1094 22.54 -17.33 -11.91
N GLU A 1095 22.41 -16.25 -11.13
CA GLU A 1095 21.43 -15.20 -11.39
C GLU A 1095 21.74 -14.41 -12.66
N SER A 1096 20.67 -13.98 -13.32
CA SER A 1096 20.71 -13.16 -14.54
C SER A 1096 19.94 -11.85 -14.33
N PRO A 1097 20.51 -10.85 -13.63
CA PRO A 1097 20.04 -9.47 -13.63
C PRO A 1097 20.05 -8.86 -15.04
N ASP A 1098 19.17 -7.90 -15.28
CA ASP A 1098 19.11 -7.17 -16.55
C ASP A 1098 20.27 -6.17 -16.71
N VAL A 1099 20.82 -5.68 -15.59
CA VAL A 1099 21.98 -4.78 -15.52
C VAL A 1099 22.98 -5.29 -14.48
N TRP A 1100 24.27 -5.22 -14.81
CA TRP A 1100 25.37 -5.52 -13.90
C TRP A 1100 26.01 -4.22 -13.42
N PHE A 1101 26.48 -4.20 -12.18
CA PHE A 1101 27.08 -3.02 -11.54
C PHE A 1101 28.52 -3.29 -11.11
N PRO A 1102 29.39 -2.27 -11.09
CA PRO A 1102 30.69 -2.36 -10.42
C PRO A 1102 30.49 -2.48 -8.90
N PRO A 1103 31.41 -3.14 -8.17
CA PRO A 1103 31.37 -3.18 -6.72
C PRO A 1103 31.84 -1.82 -6.21
N GLU A 1104 30.92 -0.96 -5.78
CA GLU A 1104 31.22 0.42 -5.32
C GLU A 1104 30.54 0.82 -4.01
N LEU A 1105 29.53 0.07 -3.56
CA LEU A 1105 28.71 0.40 -2.39
C LEU A 1105 28.62 -0.81 -1.45
N VAL A 1106 28.40 -0.55 -0.16
CA VAL A 1106 28.07 -1.55 0.86
C VAL A 1106 26.75 -1.15 1.52
N TRP A 1107 25.83 -2.10 1.70
CA TRP A 1107 24.53 -1.88 2.33
C TRP A 1107 24.32 -2.83 3.51
N GLU A 1108 23.80 -2.34 4.62
CA GLU A 1108 23.37 -3.17 5.76
C GLU A 1108 22.03 -3.84 5.40
N ILE A 1109 22.01 -5.16 5.41
CA ILE A 1109 20.84 -5.99 5.08
C ILE A 1109 20.49 -6.88 6.28
N ARG A 1110 19.23 -6.81 6.74
CA ARG A 1110 18.69 -7.73 7.75
C ARG A 1110 17.70 -8.73 7.15
N GLY A 1111 17.72 -9.95 7.69
CA GLY A 1111 16.87 -11.06 7.27
C GLY A 1111 16.03 -11.63 8.41
N ALA A 1112 15.41 -12.79 8.17
CA ALA A 1112 14.80 -13.62 9.20
C ALA A 1112 15.61 -14.89 9.50
N ASP A 1113 16.12 -15.56 8.46
CA ASP A 1113 16.86 -16.82 8.53
C ASP A 1113 17.87 -16.89 7.37
N MET A 1114 18.87 -17.78 7.47
CA MET A 1114 19.74 -18.21 6.35
C MET A 1114 19.30 -19.59 5.85
N THR A 1115 19.14 -19.72 4.53
CA THR A 1115 18.53 -20.89 3.86
C THR A 1115 19.39 -21.41 2.71
N ILE A 1116 19.28 -22.70 2.38
CA ILE A 1116 20.09 -23.31 1.30
C ILE A 1116 19.50 -22.89 -0.06
N SER A 1117 20.34 -22.39 -0.96
CA SER A 1117 19.93 -21.78 -2.24
C SER A 1117 20.48 -22.54 -3.45
N PRO A 1118 19.63 -22.84 -4.45
CA PRO A 1118 20.05 -23.46 -5.71
C PRO A 1118 20.56 -22.45 -6.77
N VAL A 1119 20.62 -21.14 -6.48
CA VAL A 1119 21.03 -20.09 -7.44
C VAL A 1119 22.03 -19.06 -6.88
N HIS A 1120 22.18 -19.01 -5.56
CA HIS A 1120 23.16 -18.17 -4.88
C HIS A 1120 24.40 -18.99 -4.51
N HIS A 1121 25.57 -18.36 -4.54
CA HIS A 1121 26.87 -19.05 -4.50
C HIS A 1121 27.66 -18.81 -3.21
N ALA A 1122 27.20 -17.89 -2.36
CA ALA A 1122 27.79 -17.65 -1.05
C ALA A 1122 27.92 -18.95 -0.24
N ALA A 1123 29.09 -19.21 0.35
CA ALA A 1123 29.38 -20.37 1.19
C ALA A 1123 29.21 -21.77 0.54
N ILE A 1124 29.24 -21.86 -0.80
CA ILE A 1124 29.41 -23.16 -1.50
C ILE A 1124 30.67 -23.86 -0.98
N GLY A 1125 30.55 -25.15 -0.65
CA GLY A 1125 31.63 -25.98 -0.12
C GLY A 1125 31.93 -25.79 1.37
N LEU A 1126 31.45 -24.71 2.00
CA LEU A 1126 31.52 -24.51 3.46
C LEU A 1126 30.34 -25.16 4.18
N VAL A 1127 29.11 -24.93 3.67
CA VAL A 1127 27.88 -25.45 4.28
C VAL A 1127 27.29 -26.63 3.49
N HIS A 1128 27.36 -26.57 2.16
CA HIS A 1128 26.78 -27.59 1.27
C HIS A 1128 27.67 -27.73 0.01
N PRO A 1129 27.96 -28.95 -0.49
CA PRO A 1129 28.99 -29.16 -1.51
C PRO A 1129 28.69 -28.50 -2.87
N SER A 1130 27.41 -28.36 -3.23
CA SER A 1130 26.98 -27.90 -4.56
C SER A 1130 25.88 -26.82 -4.58
N ARG A 1131 25.60 -26.19 -3.43
CA ARG A 1131 24.56 -25.14 -3.27
C ARG A 1131 25.07 -24.10 -2.29
N GLY A 1132 24.79 -22.82 -2.53
CA GLY A 1132 25.16 -21.74 -1.61
C GLY A 1132 24.07 -21.46 -0.59
N ILE A 1133 24.24 -20.37 0.15
CA ILE A 1133 23.35 -19.90 1.20
C ILE A 1133 22.70 -18.57 0.79
N SER A 1134 21.48 -18.33 1.24
CA SER A 1134 20.70 -17.13 0.95
C SER A 1134 19.85 -16.69 2.12
N MET A 1135 19.83 -15.37 2.35
CA MET A 1135 19.04 -14.71 3.38
C MET A 1135 17.54 -14.70 3.03
N ARG A 1136 16.71 -15.13 3.98
CA ARG A 1136 15.24 -15.17 3.89
C ARG A 1136 14.66 -13.80 4.28
N PHE A 1137 13.69 -13.32 3.50
CA PHE A 1137 13.01 -12.01 3.67
C PHE A 1137 13.96 -10.80 3.83
N PRO A 1138 15.01 -10.65 2.99
CA PRO A 1138 16.04 -9.64 3.16
C PRO A 1138 15.49 -8.22 2.96
N ARG A 1139 15.97 -7.28 3.77
CA ARG A 1139 15.55 -5.87 3.76
C ARG A 1139 16.78 -4.99 3.90
N PHE A 1140 16.87 -3.98 3.05
CA PHE A 1140 17.80 -2.88 3.22
C PHE A 1140 17.48 -2.11 4.51
N VAL A 1141 18.51 -1.83 5.31
CA VAL A 1141 18.42 -0.98 6.51
C VAL A 1141 19.04 0.38 6.20
N CYS A 1142 20.33 0.41 5.86
CA CYS A 1142 21.07 1.61 5.52
C CYS A 1142 22.15 1.35 4.46
N SER A 1143 22.72 2.42 3.90
CA SER A 1143 23.98 2.36 3.16
C SER A 1143 25.12 2.62 4.13
N VAL A 1144 26.22 1.88 3.97
CA VAL A 1144 27.42 1.90 4.83
C VAL A 1144 28.55 2.57 4.03
N PRO A 1145 28.74 3.90 4.14
CA PRO A 1145 29.64 4.67 3.27
C PRO A 1145 31.12 4.60 3.70
N ASP A 1146 31.37 4.09 4.90
CA ASP A 1146 32.67 3.98 5.57
C ASP A 1146 33.42 2.68 5.26
N ARG A 1147 32.74 1.69 4.68
CA ARG A 1147 33.35 0.42 4.26
C ARG A 1147 33.55 0.31 2.75
N ARG A 1148 34.63 -0.34 2.35
CA ARG A 1148 34.85 -0.72 0.94
C ARG A 1148 34.09 -2.01 0.61
N PRO A 1149 33.86 -2.31 -0.68
CA PRO A 1149 33.32 -3.59 -1.11
C PRO A 1149 34.11 -4.81 -0.62
N GLU A 1150 35.43 -4.68 -0.47
CA GLU A 1150 36.30 -5.74 0.05
C GLU A 1150 36.17 -5.94 1.58
N ASP A 1151 35.63 -4.95 2.30
CA ASP A 1151 35.39 -4.96 3.76
C ASP A 1151 33.93 -5.34 4.11
N CYS A 1152 33.17 -5.84 3.13
CA CYS A 1152 31.83 -6.37 3.34
C CYS A 1152 31.85 -7.77 3.97
N SER A 1153 30.70 -8.29 4.41
CA SER A 1153 30.61 -9.62 5.01
C SER A 1153 31.09 -10.71 4.06
N THR A 1154 31.65 -11.78 4.62
CA THR A 1154 32.34 -12.85 3.89
C THR A 1154 31.50 -14.11 3.70
N ASP A 1155 32.01 -15.06 2.91
CA ASP A 1155 31.41 -16.40 2.80
C ASP A 1155 31.55 -17.22 4.09
N MET A 1156 32.54 -16.93 4.95
CA MET A 1156 32.66 -17.51 6.29
C MET A 1156 31.60 -16.95 7.25
N ASP A 1157 31.38 -15.63 7.29
CA ASP A 1157 30.36 -15.02 8.17
C ASP A 1157 28.95 -15.60 7.88
N ILE A 1158 28.66 -15.85 6.60
CA ILE A 1158 27.41 -16.48 6.16
C ILE A 1158 27.32 -17.95 6.57
N ALA A 1159 28.44 -18.69 6.55
CA ALA A 1159 28.50 -20.06 7.03
C ALA A 1159 28.31 -20.14 8.56
N ASP A 1160 28.93 -19.22 9.31
CA ASP A 1160 28.87 -19.18 10.78
C ASP A 1160 27.47 -18.72 11.28
N ILE A 1161 26.85 -17.72 10.63
CA ILE A 1161 25.45 -17.37 10.92
C ILE A 1161 24.52 -18.53 10.52
N PHE A 1162 24.72 -19.21 9.39
CA PHE A 1162 23.93 -20.39 9.07
C PHE A 1162 24.12 -21.49 10.13
N ALA A 1163 25.34 -21.65 10.66
CA ALA A 1163 25.67 -22.66 11.66
C ALA A 1163 25.10 -22.34 13.05
N SER A 1164 25.00 -21.07 13.45
CA SER A 1164 24.45 -20.66 14.75
C SER A 1164 22.93 -20.83 14.86
N GLN A 1165 22.22 -20.92 13.73
CA GLN A 1165 20.77 -21.14 13.71
C GLN A 1165 20.35 -22.45 14.41
N THR A 1166 19.43 -22.33 15.36
CA THR A 1166 18.74 -23.46 15.99
C THR A 1166 17.89 -24.25 14.99
N ARG A 1167 17.35 -23.58 13.96
CA ARG A 1167 16.42 -24.13 12.97
C ARG A 1167 16.92 -24.08 11.53
N LYS A 1168 17.98 -24.82 11.24
CA LYS A 1168 18.55 -24.97 9.88
C LYS A 1168 18.12 -26.26 9.19
N MET A 1169 18.26 -26.32 7.86
CA MET A 1169 18.14 -27.58 7.12
C MET A 1169 19.35 -28.47 7.41
N ASP A 1170 19.11 -29.75 7.70
CA ASP A 1170 20.16 -30.71 8.02
C ASP A 1170 20.85 -31.17 6.73
N VAL A 1171 22.13 -30.83 6.55
CA VAL A 1171 22.89 -31.11 5.32
C VAL A 1171 23.55 -32.50 5.36
N SER A 1172 23.60 -33.14 6.54
CA SER A 1172 24.21 -34.45 6.77
C SER A 1172 23.45 -35.64 6.12
N LEU A 1173 22.40 -35.38 5.34
CA LEU A 1173 21.41 -36.35 4.86
C LEU A 1173 21.21 -36.35 3.32
N GLU A 1174 22.09 -35.69 2.54
CA GLU A 1174 22.09 -35.74 1.06
C GLU A 1174 23.29 -36.54 0.47
N GLU A 1175 23.90 -37.46 1.24
CA GLU A 1175 24.85 -38.50 0.75
C GLU A 1175 24.13 -39.80 0.32
#